data_AF-K9W352-F1
#
_entry.id   AF-K9W352-F1
#
_cell.length_a   1.000
_cell.length_b   1.000
_cell.length_c   1.000
_cell.angle_alpha   90.00
_cell.angle_beta   90.00
_cell.angle_gamma   90.00
#
_symmetry.space_group_name_H-M   'P 1'
#
loop_
_entity.id
_entity.type
_entity.pdbx_description
1 polymer ?
#
loop_
_entity_poly.entity_id
_entity_poly.type
_entity_poly.pdbx_seq_one_letter_code
_entity_poly.pdbx_strand_id
1 'polypeptide(L)'
;MDYKKFIEKLPQLYKRWGKASAQPLTEIYNEINHQIGANSSTSIMQLLNWALQCMNKEEIYCQIDAITASDVIGALINHPQIAYLVAQPTDNHQQSEVLFELTSAVSLYNLDEQIILTEQPAAEFFGELRQISPKTKIGVYVYAGAHDYRSQLLALQLVKPLLAPQALIIAFGSKYSTAQQAHWDFLTTTPQAQLLLELPATVQNTWGEGIQIFSWDIEQDYSYDGSDLTENHRSQIVIEALRNTCEQLELQTLPQRLLNLEQQALQLEINQQFIPAVEIYQQIIQLQPNHADAYYHLGIINEQMQRYSQAHEMLLRSISIDDTRTTYHYSLGLVSEKLGLVGQAIEAYQTAINLDTQWVNAYNNLGNILVKIGEIEQAKLIYQQAIANNPNHFGSYLNLANLLIYQQQVDAAIENYQKSLQLNPNYPDIMNNLGLAFAAKNDKTNSYFYLGCAAYYRNKYLEAIQYFRDILDIETEHLNIYNYLVQCYTALNLEDNVIETYQQAIAHYPNERNLYLNLIVALQNADRVEDAIAVAIKASKTIAENFIFKLEEQRLLPVIYETVEEIEFYRTRFSNKLDALIAETSLETVAAKQNVLKGLEFRTNYHLHRQCQNDLELQKKSGQLIHKIMVANYPEYHQFSKISSITTKQKIKVGYVSANFRNNSGAKWLLGWMKHHPKNQFEISCYHLGVHTDFITQDFKIYSEVFYHFPEDIELAGQQIIKDQLHILVYPDICQNPKSNQMAALRLAPIQCTSWGHPVTSGLPTIDYYLSSELMEPDNGEEHYSEKLVRLPNIGVCYPQSVLPTSLKKRADFSLEDDALVYLSCQSLFKYLPQHDYIFAAIAKCVPQSQFVFIKSDISEAITRKLHRRLQKAFASFGLKSEEYCVMVPPLNQVDYLNLNLVSDVFLDTLGWSGGNTTLEAISCNLPIVTCPGEFMRGRHSYGILQMLGVTETIASSEAEYIEIAVRLGLEQEWRESIINKIKQNQKRVYEDQTCVVALEEFYQRVVHEHLINSY
;
A
#
# COMPACT_ATOMS: atom_id res chain seq x y z
N MET A 1 -1.89 -12.45 -47.55
CA MET A 1 -0.77 -11.70 -48.13
C MET A 1 -0.13 -12.58 -49.20
N ASP A 2 -0.04 -12.10 -50.43
CA ASP A 2 0.64 -12.80 -51.53
C ASP A 2 2.05 -12.23 -51.72
N TYR A 3 3.00 -12.74 -50.93
CA TYR A 3 4.39 -12.28 -50.96
C TYR A 3 5.12 -12.65 -52.27
N LYS A 4 4.63 -13.65 -53.02
CA LYS A 4 5.18 -14.03 -54.33
C LYS A 4 4.83 -12.98 -55.39
N LYS A 5 3.57 -12.55 -55.43
CA LYS A 5 3.14 -11.41 -56.25
C LYS A 5 3.86 -10.12 -55.84
N PHE A 6 4.09 -9.92 -54.55
CA PHE A 6 4.84 -8.78 -54.05
C PHE A 6 6.25 -8.75 -54.68
N ILE A 7 7.04 -9.80 -54.49
CA ILE A 7 8.44 -9.83 -54.93
C ILE A 7 8.58 -9.80 -56.47
N GLU A 8 7.67 -10.43 -57.22
CA GLU A 8 7.72 -10.48 -58.68
C GLU A 8 7.50 -9.10 -59.32
N LYS A 9 6.56 -8.31 -58.78
CA LYS A 9 6.16 -7.02 -59.36
C LYS A 9 6.88 -5.81 -58.78
N LEU A 10 7.40 -5.91 -57.55
CA LEU A 10 8.04 -4.80 -56.87
C LEU A 10 9.14 -4.11 -57.71
N PRO A 11 10.06 -4.84 -58.40
CA PRO A 11 11.09 -4.20 -59.24
C PRO A 11 10.54 -3.31 -60.36
N GLN A 12 9.34 -3.62 -60.86
CA GLN A 12 8.71 -2.94 -61.99
C GLN A 12 8.11 -1.59 -61.59
N LEU A 13 8.00 -1.31 -60.29
CA LEU A 13 7.46 -0.05 -59.76
C LEU A 13 8.54 1.05 -59.62
N TYR A 14 9.81 0.73 -59.89
CA TYR A 14 10.94 1.63 -59.65
C TYR A 14 11.83 1.85 -60.87
N LYS A 15 12.32 3.08 -61.03
CA LYS A 15 13.53 3.37 -61.81
C LYS A 15 14.75 3.01 -60.97
N ARG A 16 15.76 2.38 -61.57
CA ARG A 16 17.03 2.00 -60.91
C ARG A 16 16.84 1.06 -59.70
N TRP A 17 15.92 0.10 -59.82
CA TRP A 17 15.65 -0.92 -58.79
C TRP A 17 16.92 -1.58 -58.23
N GLY A 18 16.92 -1.86 -56.93
CA GLY A 18 18.04 -2.48 -56.20
C GLY A 18 19.24 -1.56 -55.95
N LYS A 19 19.23 -0.33 -56.47
CA LYS A 19 20.25 0.69 -56.16
C LYS A 19 19.77 1.61 -55.05
N ALA A 20 20.71 2.23 -54.35
CA ALA A 20 20.45 3.26 -53.34
C ALA A 20 19.77 4.52 -53.89
N SER A 21 19.72 4.70 -55.21
CA SER A 21 19.03 5.81 -55.91
C SER A 21 17.74 5.35 -56.59
N ALA A 22 17.14 4.25 -56.14
CA ALA A 22 15.87 3.78 -56.66
C ALA A 22 14.78 4.83 -56.40
N GLN A 23 13.94 5.09 -57.41
CA GLN A 23 12.84 6.06 -57.31
C GLN A 23 11.55 5.45 -57.84
N PRO A 24 10.39 5.70 -57.21
CA PRO A 24 9.10 5.25 -57.73
C PRO A 24 8.85 5.77 -59.15
N LEU A 25 8.11 4.99 -59.95
CA LEU A 25 7.65 5.44 -61.28
C LEU A 25 6.53 6.47 -61.21
N THR A 26 5.79 6.50 -60.11
CA THR A 26 4.69 7.45 -59.85
C THR A 26 5.20 8.71 -59.15
N GLU A 27 4.61 9.86 -59.47
CA GLU A 27 4.95 11.15 -58.87
C GLU A 27 4.14 11.45 -57.59
N ILE A 28 3.09 10.67 -57.31
CA ILE A 28 2.15 10.92 -56.19
C ILE A 28 2.84 11.05 -54.83
N TYR A 29 3.89 10.25 -54.59
CA TYR A 29 4.62 10.28 -53.31
C TYR A 29 5.51 11.52 -53.17
N ASN A 30 5.95 12.12 -54.28
CA ASN A 30 6.66 13.41 -54.24
C ASN A 30 5.71 14.53 -53.85
N GLU A 31 4.45 14.48 -54.32
CA GLU A 31 3.41 15.44 -53.95
C GLU A 31 3.06 15.31 -52.46
N ILE A 32 2.88 14.07 -51.95
CA ILE A 32 2.63 13.79 -50.53
C ILE A 32 3.74 14.39 -49.67
N ASN A 33 5.02 14.10 -49.99
CA ASN A 33 6.17 14.67 -49.27
C ASN A 33 6.19 16.21 -49.29
N HIS A 34 5.90 16.82 -50.45
CA HIS A 34 5.85 18.29 -50.56
C HIS A 34 4.73 18.89 -49.71
N GLN A 35 3.56 18.25 -49.66
CA GLN A 35 2.40 18.77 -48.92
C GLN A 35 2.57 18.67 -47.40
N ILE A 36 3.14 17.58 -46.90
CA ILE A 36 3.34 17.37 -45.45
C ILE A 36 4.67 17.91 -44.93
N GLY A 37 5.56 18.41 -45.81
CA GLY A 37 6.84 18.98 -45.43
C GLY A 37 7.89 17.97 -44.93
N ALA A 38 7.69 16.67 -45.16
CA ALA A 38 8.56 15.61 -44.67
C ALA A 38 9.70 15.28 -45.65
N ASN A 39 10.92 15.09 -45.13
CA ASN A 39 12.09 14.61 -45.88
C ASN A 39 12.15 13.06 -45.95
N SER A 40 11.02 12.38 -46.09
CA SER A 40 10.97 10.92 -46.08
C SER A 40 11.20 10.32 -47.46
N SER A 41 11.49 9.01 -47.51
CA SER A 41 11.74 8.34 -48.76
C SER A 41 10.45 7.96 -49.49
N THR A 42 10.24 8.54 -50.66
CA THR A 42 9.18 8.12 -51.58
C THR A 42 9.32 6.66 -52.01
N SER A 43 10.53 6.11 -51.95
CA SER A 43 10.77 4.71 -52.26
C SER A 43 10.23 3.76 -51.18
N ILE A 44 10.28 4.16 -49.91
CA ILE A 44 9.69 3.39 -48.80
C ILE A 44 8.16 3.43 -48.90
N MET A 45 7.56 4.59 -49.18
CA MET A 45 6.11 4.72 -49.38
C MET A 45 5.59 3.79 -50.48
N GLN A 46 6.22 3.79 -51.66
CA GLN A 46 5.83 2.90 -52.76
C GLN A 46 5.95 1.41 -52.39
N LEU A 47 6.91 1.06 -51.54
CA LEU A 47 7.16 -0.32 -51.12
C LEU A 47 6.06 -0.78 -50.16
N LEU A 48 5.77 0.03 -49.14
CA LEU A 48 4.72 -0.26 -48.16
C LEU A 48 3.34 -0.30 -48.83
N ASN A 49 3.04 0.66 -49.71
CA ASN A 49 1.77 0.67 -50.44
C ASN A 49 1.56 -0.60 -51.28
N TRP A 50 2.61 -1.04 -51.98
CA TRP A 50 2.54 -2.27 -52.78
C TRP A 50 2.43 -3.52 -51.90
N ALA A 51 3.06 -3.53 -50.72
CA ALA A 51 2.89 -4.61 -49.75
C ALA A 51 1.41 -4.74 -49.32
N LEU A 52 0.77 -3.61 -48.99
CA LEU A 52 -0.65 -3.59 -48.61
C LEU A 52 -1.57 -4.01 -49.76
N GLN A 53 -1.24 -3.68 -51.01
CA GLN A 53 -1.99 -4.15 -52.18
C GLN A 53 -1.92 -5.68 -52.40
N CYS A 54 -0.93 -6.33 -51.80
CA CYS A 54 -0.77 -7.78 -51.82
C CYS A 54 -1.43 -8.46 -50.61
N MET A 55 -1.97 -7.71 -49.64
CA MET A 55 -2.69 -8.26 -48.49
C MET A 55 -4.11 -8.72 -48.86
N ASN A 56 -4.61 -9.68 -48.10
CA ASN A 56 -6.03 -10.04 -48.13
C ASN A 56 -6.84 -8.98 -47.38
N LYS A 57 -8.14 -8.84 -47.71
CA LYS A 57 -9.02 -7.83 -47.09
C LYS A 57 -9.22 -8.00 -45.59
N GLU A 58 -9.03 -9.21 -45.06
CA GLU A 58 -9.21 -9.55 -43.64
C GLU A 58 -7.92 -9.39 -42.83
N GLU A 59 -6.80 -9.07 -43.50
CA GLU A 59 -5.50 -8.90 -42.85
C GLU A 59 -5.27 -7.44 -42.45
N ILE A 60 -4.53 -7.26 -41.37
CA ILE A 60 -4.16 -5.94 -40.86
C ILE A 60 -2.69 -5.62 -41.15
N TYR A 61 -2.41 -4.32 -41.26
CA TYR A 61 -1.06 -3.78 -41.31
C TYR A 61 -0.62 -3.46 -39.88
N CYS A 62 0.60 -3.82 -39.50
CA CYS A 62 1.14 -3.47 -38.18
C CYS A 62 2.55 -2.90 -38.32
N GLN A 63 2.79 -1.74 -37.73
CA GLN A 63 4.09 -1.08 -37.71
C GLN A 63 4.50 -0.73 -36.27
N ILE A 64 5.73 -1.08 -35.91
CA ILE A 64 6.34 -0.74 -34.62
C ILE A 64 7.48 0.25 -34.86
N ASP A 65 7.35 1.42 -34.23
CA ASP A 65 8.37 2.47 -34.05
C ASP A 65 8.93 3.09 -35.36
N ALA A 66 9.67 4.20 -35.25
CA ALA A 66 10.13 5.09 -36.33
C ALA A 66 9.05 5.49 -37.35
N ILE A 67 7.86 5.85 -36.82
CA ILE A 67 6.70 6.22 -37.62
C ILE A 67 6.90 7.62 -38.18
N THR A 68 7.19 7.75 -39.47
CA THR A 68 7.01 9.05 -40.16
C THR A 68 5.61 9.10 -40.76
N ALA A 69 4.94 10.25 -40.62
CA ALA A 69 3.58 10.43 -41.14
C ALA A 69 3.47 10.11 -42.63
N SER A 70 4.54 10.41 -43.34
CA SER A 70 4.67 10.21 -44.77
C SER A 70 4.75 8.71 -45.16
N ASP A 71 5.41 7.87 -44.36
CA ASP A 71 5.47 6.42 -44.58
C ASP A 71 4.10 5.77 -44.33
N VAL A 72 3.39 6.22 -43.28
CA VAL A 72 2.04 5.74 -42.94
C VAL A 72 1.02 6.14 -44.00
N ILE A 73 1.00 7.43 -44.38
CA ILE A 73 0.12 7.94 -45.44
C ILE A 73 0.46 7.23 -46.75
N GLY A 74 1.74 7.13 -47.10
CA GLY A 74 2.20 6.41 -48.28
C GLY A 74 1.75 4.96 -48.31
N ALA A 75 1.82 4.26 -47.18
CA ALA A 75 1.34 2.88 -47.06
C ALA A 75 -0.18 2.77 -47.29
N LEU A 76 -0.97 3.62 -46.62
CA LEU A 76 -2.43 3.49 -46.54
C LEU A 76 -3.19 4.22 -47.67
N ILE A 77 -2.55 5.12 -48.41
CA ILE A 77 -3.24 5.88 -49.45
C ILE A 77 -3.84 4.93 -50.50
N ASN A 78 -5.15 5.06 -50.72
CA ASN A 78 -5.99 4.22 -51.59
C ASN A 78 -6.21 2.77 -51.11
N HIS A 79 -5.94 2.47 -49.83
CA HIS A 79 -6.12 1.15 -49.22
C HIS A 79 -7.05 1.27 -48.01
N PRO A 80 -8.06 0.38 -47.83
CA PRO A 80 -9.00 0.47 -46.71
C PRO A 80 -8.60 -0.33 -45.45
N GLN A 81 -7.38 -0.87 -45.37
CA GLN A 81 -6.96 -1.78 -44.30
C GLN A 81 -6.72 -1.06 -42.97
N ILE A 82 -7.09 -1.71 -41.86
CA ILE A 82 -6.77 -1.23 -40.52
C ILE A 82 -5.27 -1.38 -40.26
N ALA A 83 -4.66 -0.31 -39.76
CA ALA A 83 -3.26 -0.22 -39.37
C ALA A 83 -3.12 -0.10 -37.85
N TYR A 84 -2.36 -1.02 -37.25
CA TYR A 84 -1.90 -0.87 -35.86
C TYR A 84 -0.52 -0.23 -35.85
N LEU A 85 -0.44 0.96 -35.26
CA LEU A 85 0.79 1.71 -35.12
C LEU A 85 1.19 1.73 -33.64
N VAL A 86 2.38 1.23 -33.33
CA VAL A 86 2.92 1.23 -31.96
C VAL A 86 4.12 2.17 -31.92
N ALA A 87 3.97 3.30 -31.24
CA ALA A 87 5.06 4.25 -31.03
C ALA A 87 5.81 3.89 -29.75
N GLN A 88 7.10 3.54 -29.84
CA GLN A 88 7.93 3.26 -28.65
C GLN A 88 8.77 4.47 -28.26
N PRO A 89 8.81 4.89 -26.98
CA PRO A 89 9.67 5.97 -26.55
C PRO A 89 11.14 5.58 -26.68
N THR A 90 11.93 6.37 -27.39
CA THR A 90 13.40 6.26 -27.35
C THR A 90 14.07 7.31 -26.49
N ASP A 91 13.39 8.40 -26.09
CA ASP A 91 13.83 9.30 -25.01
C ASP A 91 12.70 10.26 -24.54
N ASN A 92 12.72 10.65 -23.26
CA ASN A 92 11.62 11.26 -22.50
C ASN A 92 11.16 12.70 -22.89
N HIS A 93 11.54 13.26 -24.06
CA HIS A 93 11.28 14.69 -24.33
C HIS A 93 10.74 15.13 -25.70
N GLN A 94 10.31 14.24 -26.61
CA GLN A 94 9.73 14.67 -27.90
C GLN A 94 8.44 13.94 -28.35
N GLN A 95 7.77 13.20 -27.47
CA GLN A 95 6.67 12.31 -27.87
C GLN A 95 5.37 13.03 -28.28
N SER A 96 4.98 14.10 -27.58
CA SER A 96 3.70 14.78 -27.87
C SER A 96 3.70 15.51 -29.21
N GLU A 97 4.86 15.97 -29.68
CA GLU A 97 4.99 16.66 -30.97
C GLU A 97 4.89 15.68 -32.14
N VAL A 98 5.57 14.53 -32.07
CA VAL A 98 5.55 13.50 -33.14
C VAL A 98 4.15 12.88 -33.29
N LEU A 99 3.44 12.62 -32.19
CA LEU A 99 2.09 12.07 -32.23
C LEU A 99 1.07 13.08 -32.80
N PHE A 100 1.24 14.35 -32.43
CA PHE A 100 0.41 15.45 -32.94
C PHE A 100 0.64 15.69 -34.43
N GLU A 101 1.90 15.68 -34.88
CA GLU A 101 2.27 15.77 -36.30
C GLU A 101 1.73 14.59 -37.11
N LEU A 102 1.84 13.36 -36.59
CA LEU A 102 1.31 12.16 -37.22
C LEU A 102 -0.21 12.22 -37.38
N THR A 103 -0.93 12.52 -36.31
CA THR A 103 -2.40 12.59 -36.30
C THR A 103 -2.87 13.68 -37.27
N SER A 104 -2.27 14.87 -37.19
CA SER A 104 -2.62 16.00 -38.07
C SER A 104 -2.40 15.68 -39.55
N ALA A 105 -1.27 15.03 -39.89
CA ALA A 105 -0.92 14.69 -41.26
C ALA A 105 -1.79 13.55 -41.83
N VAL A 106 -2.17 12.57 -41.02
CA VAL A 106 -3.07 11.48 -41.41
C VAL A 106 -4.49 12.00 -41.68
N SER A 107 -4.97 12.95 -40.87
CA SER A 107 -6.30 13.57 -41.05
C SER A 107 -6.43 14.30 -42.38
N LEU A 108 -5.35 14.91 -42.89
CA LEU A 108 -5.33 15.56 -44.22
C LEU A 108 -5.72 14.59 -45.35
N TYR A 109 -5.52 13.28 -45.17
CA TYR A 109 -5.83 12.24 -46.14
C TYR A 109 -7.06 11.38 -45.76
N ASN A 110 -7.80 11.76 -44.70
CA ASN A 110 -8.97 11.04 -44.16
C ASN A 110 -8.67 9.57 -43.80
N LEU A 111 -7.52 9.32 -43.17
CA LEU A 111 -7.07 7.99 -42.79
C LEU A 111 -7.29 7.67 -41.31
N ASP A 112 -7.89 8.58 -40.53
CA ASP A 112 -8.00 8.48 -39.07
C ASP A 112 -8.76 7.23 -38.60
N GLU A 113 -9.85 6.88 -39.28
CA GLU A 113 -10.66 5.70 -38.95
C GLU A 113 -9.97 4.37 -39.28
N GLN A 114 -8.86 4.41 -40.02
CA GLN A 114 -8.09 3.24 -40.40
C GLN A 114 -6.93 2.97 -39.45
N ILE A 115 -6.60 3.90 -38.54
CA ILE A 115 -5.41 3.82 -37.70
C ILE A 115 -5.78 3.60 -36.25
N ILE A 116 -5.16 2.59 -35.64
CA ILE A 116 -5.16 2.35 -34.20
C ILE A 116 -3.75 2.59 -33.70
N LEU A 117 -3.56 3.69 -32.98
CA LEU A 117 -2.27 4.15 -32.47
C LEU A 117 -2.17 3.86 -30.96
N THR A 118 -1.08 3.24 -30.53
CA THR A 118 -0.78 2.97 -29.11
C THR A 118 0.66 3.33 -28.77
N GLU A 119 0.86 3.77 -27.53
CA GLU A 119 2.17 4.11 -26.95
C GLU A 119 2.68 3.02 -25.99
N GLN A 120 1.97 1.88 -25.91
CA GLN A 120 2.37 0.76 -25.06
C GLN A 120 3.67 0.11 -25.56
N PRO A 121 4.51 -0.44 -24.66
CA PRO A 121 5.62 -1.31 -25.06
C PRO A 121 5.13 -2.46 -25.95
N ALA A 122 5.84 -2.80 -27.03
CA ALA A 122 5.34 -3.81 -27.99
C ALA A 122 5.05 -5.17 -27.34
N ALA A 123 5.78 -5.55 -26.28
CA ALA A 123 5.52 -6.78 -25.56
C ALA A 123 4.12 -6.82 -24.90
N GLU A 124 3.69 -5.69 -24.35
CA GLU A 124 2.37 -5.52 -23.74
C GLU A 124 1.30 -5.48 -24.84
N PHE A 125 1.51 -4.67 -25.88
CA PHE A 125 0.61 -4.60 -27.05
C PHE A 125 0.36 -5.99 -27.67
N PHE A 126 1.41 -6.78 -27.94
CA PHE A 126 1.24 -8.13 -28.49
C PHE A 126 0.64 -9.10 -27.47
N GLY A 127 0.81 -8.87 -26.16
CA GLY A 127 0.12 -9.60 -25.10
C GLY A 127 -1.38 -9.36 -25.12
N GLU A 128 -1.80 -8.11 -25.14
CA GLU A 128 -3.20 -7.69 -25.21
C GLU A 128 -3.86 -8.11 -26.53
N LEU A 129 -3.19 -7.88 -27.66
CA LEU A 129 -3.74 -8.24 -28.98
C LEU A 129 -4.04 -9.74 -29.09
N ARG A 130 -3.24 -10.59 -28.42
CA ARG A 130 -3.49 -12.03 -28.31
C ARG A 130 -4.70 -12.37 -27.44
N GLN A 131 -4.97 -11.59 -26.39
CA GLN A 131 -6.11 -11.80 -25.49
C GLN A 131 -7.42 -11.29 -26.08
N ILE A 132 -7.37 -10.15 -26.77
CA ILE A 132 -8.56 -9.40 -27.19
C ILE A 132 -9.13 -9.92 -28.52
N SER A 133 -8.29 -10.42 -29.45
CA SER A 133 -8.80 -10.94 -30.74
C SER A 133 -7.91 -12.05 -31.33
N PRO A 134 -8.20 -13.34 -31.06
CA PRO A 134 -7.47 -14.46 -31.68
C PRO A 134 -7.68 -14.57 -33.20
N LYS A 135 -8.61 -13.78 -33.77
CA LYS A 135 -8.94 -13.76 -35.21
C LYS A 135 -8.16 -12.70 -35.99
N THR A 136 -7.56 -11.71 -35.33
CA THR A 136 -6.80 -10.66 -36.01
C THR A 136 -5.50 -11.26 -36.55
N LYS A 137 -5.27 -11.14 -37.85
CA LYS A 137 -4.08 -11.69 -38.53
C LYS A 137 -3.31 -10.60 -39.26
N ILE A 138 -2.01 -10.51 -38.97
CA ILE A 138 -1.12 -9.51 -39.54
C ILE A 138 -0.60 -10.02 -40.89
N GLY A 139 -0.98 -9.33 -41.97
CA GLY A 139 -0.53 -9.66 -43.33
C GLY A 139 0.79 -8.98 -43.70
N VAL A 140 1.00 -7.76 -43.22
CA VAL A 140 2.25 -7.01 -43.37
C VAL A 140 2.66 -6.47 -42.00
N TYR A 141 3.87 -6.83 -41.57
CA TYR A 141 4.47 -6.38 -40.33
C TYR A 141 5.72 -5.55 -40.64
N VAL A 142 5.83 -4.37 -40.04
CA VAL A 142 7.00 -3.51 -40.13
C VAL A 142 7.59 -3.31 -38.74
N TYR A 143 8.89 -3.57 -38.59
CA TYR A 143 9.62 -3.21 -37.39
C TYR A 143 10.72 -2.21 -37.75
N ALA A 144 10.61 -1.00 -37.22
CA ALA A 144 11.58 0.06 -37.42
C ALA A 144 12.07 0.70 -36.12
N GLY A 145 11.91 -0.01 -34.99
CA GLY A 145 12.34 0.46 -33.68
C GLY A 145 13.80 0.26 -33.36
N ALA A 146 14.10 0.17 -32.06
CA ALA A 146 15.45 0.07 -31.53
C ALA A 146 16.32 -0.94 -32.29
N HIS A 147 17.57 -0.54 -32.58
CA HIS A 147 18.51 -1.31 -33.41
C HIS A 147 19.41 -2.25 -32.59
N ASP A 148 19.10 -2.46 -31.32
CA ASP A 148 19.80 -3.45 -30.49
C ASP A 148 19.29 -4.87 -30.76
N TYR A 149 20.14 -5.86 -30.48
CA TYR A 149 19.88 -7.27 -30.76
C TYR A 149 18.61 -7.78 -30.06
N ARG A 150 18.42 -7.41 -28.79
CA ARG A 150 17.34 -7.94 -27.96
C ARG A 150 15.99 -7.45 -28.45
N SER A 151 15.86 -6.14 -28.68
CA SER A 151 14.58 -5.54 -29.10
C SER A 151 14.15 -6.06 -30.48
N GLN A 152 15.09 -6.15 -31.42
CA GLN A 152 14.86 -6.70 -32.76
C GLN A 152 14.40 -8.16 -32.72
N LEU A 153 15.14 -9.03 -32.02
CA LEU A 153 14.79 -10.44 -31.92
C LEU A 153 13.46 -10.62 -31.19
N LEU A 154 13.24 -9.90 -30.10
CA LEU A 154 12.01 -9.99 -29.32
C LEU A 154 10.79 -9.57 -30.15
N ALA A 155 10.88 -8.47 -30.88
CA ALA A 155 9.78 -8.00 -31.72
C ALA A 155 9.44 -9.00 -32.83
N LEU A 156 10.45 -9.59 -33.47
CA LEU A 156 10.26 -10.64 -34.47
C LEU A 156 9.65 -11.92 -33.89
N GLN A 157 10.00 -12.30 -32.65
CA GLN A 157 9.43 -13.49 -32.00
C GLN A 157 8.00 -13.27 -31.51
N LEU A 158 7.69 -12.09 -30.97
CA LEU A 158 6.37 -11.78 -30.41
C LEU A 158 5.29 -11.69 -31.46
N VAL A 159 5.62 -11.26 -32.68
CA VAL A 159 4.63 -11.13 -33.76
C VAL A 159 4.23 -12.47 -34.37
N LYS A 160 5.09 -13.52 -34.32
CA LYS A 160 4.86 -14.80 -35.04
C LYS A 160 3.46 -15.40 -34.84
N PRO A 161 2.91 -15.49 -33.61
CA PRO A 161 1.58 -16.09 -33.40
C PRO A 161 0.43 -15.28 -34.02
N LEU A 162 0.67 -14.01 -34.33
CA LEU A 162 -0.30 -13.05 -34.84
C LEU A 162 -0.19 -12.87 -36.36
N LEU A 163 0.86 -13.39 -37.00
CA LEU A 163 0.99 -13.37 -38.46
C LEU A 163 -0.12 -14.20 -39.11
N ALA A 164 -0.59 -13.72 -40.27
CA ALA A 164 -1.42 -14.50 -41.17
C ALA A 164 -0.67 -15.76 -41.66
N PRO A 165 -1.38 -16.81 -42.15
CA PRO A 165 -0.74 -18.02 -42.66
C PRO A 165 0.37 -17.73 -43.68
N GLN A 166 0.17 -16.70 -44.50
CA GLN A 166 1.21 -16.05 -45.28
C GLN A 166 1.27 -14.58 -44.91
N ALA A 167 2.47 -14.07 -44.63
CA ALA A 167 2.69 -12.67 -44.25
C ALA A 167 4.03 -12.15 -44.77
N LEU A 168 4.19 -10.83 -44.75
CA LEU A 168 5.43 -10.14 -45.08
C LEU A 168 5.97 -9.42 -43.85
N ILE A 169 7.24 -9.62 -43.54
CA ILE A 169 7.94 -8.92 -42.46
C ILE A 169 8.98 -8.00 -43.09
N ILE A 170 8.92 -6.72 -42.75
CA ILE A 170 9.85 -5.69 -43.22
C ILE A 170 10.59 -5.16 -42.00
N ALA A 171 11.88 -5.46 -41.89
CA ALA A 171 12.70 -5.08 -40.75
C ALA A 171 13.76 -4.07 -41.16
N PHE A 172 13.77 -2.93 -40.47
CA PHE A 172 14.70 -1.84 -40.71
C PHE A 172 15.95 -1.95 -39.83
N GLY A 173 16.98 -1.20 -40.20
CA GLY A 173 18.22 -1.10 -39.43
C GLY A 173 19.23 -2.19 -39.79
N SER A 174 19.13 -2.79 -40.98
CA SER A 174 20.09 -3.82 -41.43
C SER A 174 21.53 -3.28 -41.54
N LYS A 175 21.74 -1.96 -41.54
CA LYS A 175 23.08 -1.36 -41.39
C LYS A 175 23.74 -1.62 -40.04
N TYR A 176 22.95 -1.89 -38.99
CA TYR A 176 23.46 -2.16 -37.64
C TYR A 176 23.73 -3.64 -37.47
N SER A 177 24.97 -3.97 -37.14
CA SER A 177 25.41 -5.37 -37.00
C SER A 177 24.64 -6.14 -35.92
N THR A 178 24.12 -5.46 -34.89
CA THR A 178 23.27 -6.04 -33.83
C THR A 178 21.87 -6.41 -34.32
N ALA A 179 21.22 -5.51 -35.06
CA ALA A 179 19.89 -5.76 -35.64
C ALA A 179 19.98 -6.82 -36.74
N GLN A 180 20.98 -6.70 -37.61
CA GLN A 180 21.23 -7.68 -38.66
C GLN A 180 21.50 -9.09 -38.08
N GLN A 181 22.28 -9.19 -37.00
CA GLN A 181 22.50 -10.46 -36.31
C GLN A 181 21.19 -11.03 -35.73
N ALA A 182 20.32 -10.20 -35.15
CA ALA A 182 19.01 -10.64 -34.64
C ALA A 182 18.11 -11.20 -35.75
N HIS A 183 18.10 -10.57 -36.93
CA HIS A 183 17.34 -11.05 -38.08
C HIS A 183 17.84 -12.42 -38.57
N TRP A 184 19.17 -12.60 -38.61
CA TRP A 184 19.76 -13.89 -38.99
C TRP A 184 19.44 -14.98 -37.97
N ASP A 185 19.56 -14.68 -36.69
CA ASP A 185 19.22 -15.65 -35.64
C ASP A 185 17.72 -15.98 -35.64
N PHE A 186 16.85 -15.02 -35.99
CA PHE A 186 15.44 -15.28 -36.24
C PHE A 186 15.23 -16.25 -37.42
N LEU A 187 15.86 -16.03 -38.57
CA LEU A 187 15.72 -16.91 -39.74
C LEU A 187 16.24 -18.32 -39.48
N THR A 188 17.37 -18.46 -38.79
CA THR A 188 17.93 -19.79 -38.45
C THR A 188 17.06 -20.57 -37.46
N THR A 189 16.25 -19.89 -36.64
CA THR A 189 15.35 -20.51 -35.64
C THR A 189 13.90 -20.58 -36.13
N THR A 190 13.62 -20.07 -37.32
CA THR A 190 12.26 -19.91 -37.84
C THR A 190 12.21 -20.41 -39.29
N PRO A 191 12.06 -21.72 -39.50
CA PRO A 191 12.06 -22.28 -40.85
C PRO A 191 10.87 -21.78 -41.69
N GLN A 192 9.80 -21.27 -41.07
CA GLN A 192 8.66 -20.67 -41.79
C GLN A 192 8.96 -19.30 -42.41
N ALA A 193 10.11 -18.68 -42.06
CA ALA A 193 10.48 -17.38 -42.57
C ALA A 193 11.58 -17.50 -43.63
N GLN A 194 11.49 -16.74 -44.72
CA GLN A 194 12.50 -16.69 -45.78
C GLN A 194 12.93 -15.25 -46.07
N LEU A 195 14.23 -14.95 -46.12
CA LEU A 195 14.72 -13.69 -46.68
C LEU A 195 14.41 -13.63 -48.18
N LEU A 196 13.58 -12.66 -48.57
CA LEU A 196 13.20 -12.40 -49.96
C LEU A 196 14.10 -11.36 -50.62
N LEU A 197 14.46 -10.30 -49.87
CA LEU A 197 15.17 -9.16 -50.41
C LEU A 197 15.94 -8.41 -49.32
N GLU A 198 17.14 -7.96 -49.66
CA GLU A 198 17.92 -7.04 -48.85
C GLU A 198 18.24 -5.78 -49.67
N LEU A 199 17.82 -4.63 -49.15
CA LEU A 199 18.01 -3.33 -49.79
C LEU A 199 19.10 -2.56 -49.05
N PRO A 200 20.15 -2.07 -49.77
CA PRO A 200 21.39 -1.62 -49.15
C PRO A 200 21.22 -0.30 -48.40
N ALA A 201 21.99 -0.12 -47.33
CA ALA A 201 22.19 1.17 -46.64
C ALA A 201 23.48 1.84 -47.11
N THR A 202 23.38 2.90 -47.91
CA THR A 202 24.54 3.70 -48.36
C THR A 202 24.37 5.18 -48.01
N VAL A 203 25.42 5.99 -48.14
CA VAL A 203 25.40 7.42 -47.78
C VAL A 203 24.41 8.25 -48.63
N GLN A 204 23.97 7.75 -49.81
CA GLN A 204 22.99 8.39 -50.69
C GLN A 204 21.62 7.67 -50.73
N ASN A 205 21.26 6.93 -49.67
CA ASN A 205 20.25 5.88 -49.75
C ASN A 205 18.79 6.31 -49.60
N THR A 206 17.99 5.94 -50.59
CA THR A 206 16.52 6.01 -50.55
C THR A 206 15.89 4.91 -49.69
N TRP A 207 16.61 3.90 -49.22
CA TRP A 207 16.07 2.84 -48.35
C TRP A 207 16.36 3.08 -46.86
N GLY A 208 16.65 4.33 -46.48
CA GLY A 208 16.94 4.71 -45.11
C GLY A 208 18.13 3.95 -44.52
N GLU A 209 17.90 3.29 -43.40
CA GLU A 209 18.92 2.55 -42.64
C GLU A 209 19.18 1.13 -43.11
N GLY A 210 18.68 0.78 -44.31
CA GLY A 210 18.72 -0.56 -44.85
C GLY A 210 17.53 -1.39 -44.38
N ILE A 211 17.00 -2.20 -45.29
CA ILE A 211 15.77 -2.96 -45.11
C ILE A 211 16.02 -4.41 -45.49
N GLN A 212 15.64 -5.33 -44.60
CA GLN A 212 15.52 -6.75 -44.93
C GLN A 212 14.04 -7.15 -44.93
N ILE A 213 13.63 -7.86 -45.98
CA ILE A 213 12.24 -8.28 -46.17
C ILE A 213 12.19 -9.80 -46.11
N PHE A 214 11.41 -10.32 -45.18
CA PHE A 214 11.16 -11.74 -45.01
C PHE A 214 9.74 -12.09 -45.44
N SER A 215 9.55 -13.21 -46.15
CA SER A 215 8.25 -13.88 -46.16
C SER A 215 8.08 -14.67 -44.88
N TRP A 216 6.85 -14.82 -44.47
CA TRP A 216 6.39 -15.83 -43.52
C TRP A 216 5.37 -16.71 -44.24
N ASP A 217 5.58 -18.02 -44.24
CA ASP A 217 4.61 -19.01 -44.75
C ASP A 217 4.58 -20.20 -43.79
N ILE A 218 3.46 -20.38 -43.10
CA ILE A 218 3.31 -21.44 -42.09
C ILE A 218 3.36 -22.84 -42.68
N GLU A 219 3.13 -22.99 -43.99
CA GLU A 219 3.14 -24.28 -44.69
C GLU A 219 4.47 -24.60 -45.36
N GLN A 220 5.43 -23.67 -45.36
CA GLN A 220 6.76 -23.87 -45.94
C GLN A 220 7.81 -23.92 -44.84
N ASP A 221 8.72 -24.88 -44.92
CA ASP A 221 9.92 -24.92 -44.08
C ASP A 221 11.15 -24.70 -44.95
N TYR A 222 11.77 -23.56 -44.79
CA TYR A 222 13.04 -23.18 -45.40
C TYR A 222 14.19 -23.63 -44.52
N SER A 223 15.07 -24.47 -45.07
CA SER A 223 16.29 -24.89 -44.38
C SER A 223 17.39 -23.87 -44.62
N TYR A 224 17.70 -23.08 -43.60
CA TYR A 224 18.90 -22.25 -43.58
C TYR A 224 20.04 -23.04 -42.92
N ASP A 225 21.02 -23.50 -43.69
CA ASP A 225 22.25 -23.98 -43.09
C ASP A 225 22.96 -22.78 -42.44
N GLY A 226 23.32 -22.90 -41.16
CA GLY A 226 24.06 -21.86 -40.44
C GLY A 226 25.41 -21.52 -41.10
N SER A 227 25.91 -22.39 -42.00
CA SER A 227 27.10 -22.17 -42.84
C SER A 227 26.81 -21.53 -44.21
N ASP A 228 25.59 -21.62 -44.75
CA ASP A 228 25.17 -20.94 -45.99
C ASP A 228 25.10 -19.40 -45.81
N LEU A 229 25.01 -18.95 -44.56
CA LEU A 229 25.06 -17.55 -44.14
C LEU A 229 26.51 -17.17 -43.81
N THR A 230 27.33 -17.06 -44.87
CA THR A 230 28.80 -16.78 -44.85
C THR A 230 29.29 -15.71 -43.85
N GLU A 231 30.59 -15.78 -43.50
CA GLU A 231 31.39 -14.92 -42.58
C GLU A 231 31.18 -13.39 -42.70
N ASN A 232 30.55 -12.90 -43.77
CA ASN A 232 30.34 -11.47 -44.03
C ASN A 232 29.09 -10.86 -43.38
N HIS A 233 28.13 -11.65 -42.88
CA HIS A 233 26.84 -11.14 -42.38
C HIS A 233 26.58 -11.38 -40.88
N ARG A 234 27.33 -12.29 -40.26
CA ARG A 234 27.21 -12.57 -38.82
C ARG A 234 28.26 -11.80 -38.02
N SER A 235 27.80 -11.05 -37.03
CA SER A 235 28.65 -10.26 -36.15
C SER A 235 29.29 -11.16 -35.09
N GLN A 236 30.56 -11.51 -35.28
CA GLN A 236 31.31 -12.32 -34.31
C GLN A 236 31.33 -11.70 -32.91
N ILE A 237 31.41 -10.37 -32.82
CA ILE A 237 31.37 -9.64 -31.54
C ILE A 237 30.04 -9.89 -30.80
N VAL A 238 28.92 -9.88 -31.52
CA VAL A 238 27.60 -10.13 -30.92
C VAL A 238 27.45 -11.60 -30.55
N ILE A 239 27.91 -12.52 -31.40
CA ILE A 239 27.89 -13.96 -31.13
C ILE A 239 28.74 -14.31 -29.91
N GLU A 240 29.96 -13.76 -29.78
CA GLU A 240 30.81 -13.96 -28.61
C GLU A 240 30.21 -13.33 -27.35
N ALA A 241 29.61 -12.14 -27.44
CA ALA A 241 28.91 -11.52 -26.32
C ALA A 241 27.72 -12.37 -25.85
N LEU A 242 26.93 -12.92 -26.78
CA LEU A 242 25.84 -13.84 -26.49
C LEU A 242 26.38 -15.14 -25.88
N ARG A 243 27.45 -15.72 -26.44
CA ARG A 243 28.06 -16.94 -25.89
C ARG A 243 28.60 -16.72 -24.49
N ASN A 244 29.28 -15.61 -24.22
CA ASN A 244 29.79 -15.28 -22.88
C ASN A 244 28.65 -15.04 -21.88
N THR A 245 27.55 -14.42 -22.33
CA THR A 245 26.34 -14.24 -21.51
C THR A 245 25.65 -15.57 -21.23
N CYS A 246 25.55 -16.45 -22.24
CA CYS A 246 25.05 -17.80 -22.10
C CYS A 246 25.95 -18.65 -21.21
N GLU A 247 27.28 -18.58 -21.32
CA GLU A 247 28.24 -19.25 -20.44
C GLU A 247 28.12 -18.73 -18.98
N GLN A 248 27.85 -17.43 -18.79
CA GLN A 248 27.54 -16.86 -17.47
C GLN A 248 26.17 -17.30 -16.91
N LEU A 249 25.17 -17.54 -17.77
CA LEU A 249 23.84 -18.03 -17.40
C LEU A 249 23.82 -19.56 -17.20
N GLU A 250 24.60 -20.32 -17.97
CA GLU A 250 24.77 -21.79 -17.90
C GLU A 250 25.65 -22.22 -16.73
N LEU A 251 26.32 -21.29 -16.04
CA LEU A 251 26.93 -21.54 -14.72
C LEU A 251 25.89 -21.64 -13.59
N GLN A 252 24.59 -21.53 -13.88
CA GLN A 252 23.54 -22.11 -13.01
C GLN A 252 23.43 -23.61 -13.32
N THR A 253 23.95 -24.45 -12.43
CA THR A 253 23.81 -25.91 -12.51
C THR A 253 22.32 -26.30 -12.66
N LEU A 254 22.00 -27.43 -13.33
CA LEU A 254 20.60 -27.95 -13.39
C LEU A 254 19.89 -27.93 -12.01
N PRO A 255 20.56 -28.27 -10.89
CA PRO A 255 20.04 -28.05 -9.54
C PRO A 255 19.61 -26.60 -9.24
N GLN A 256 20.40 -25.60 -9.64
CA GLN A 256 20.06 -24.19 -9.43
C GLN A 256 18.87 -23.76 -10.28
N ARG A 257 18.75 -24.28 -11.51
CA ARG A 257 17.60 -24.01 -12.39
C ARG A 257 16.32 -24.63 -11.85
N LEU A 258 16.37 -25.88 -11.38
CA LEU A 258 15.24 -26.54 -10.73
C LEU A 258 14.80 -25.79 -9.47
N LEU A 259 15.76 -25.39 -8.62
CA LEU A 259 15.49 -24.60 -7.42
C LEU A 259 14.77 -23.27 -7.72
N ASN A 260 15.18 -22.56 -8.78
CA ASN A 260 14.54 -21.31 -9.18
C ASN A 260 13.10 -21.55 -9.68
N LEU A 261 12.87 -22.60 -10.47
CA LEU A 261 11.53 -22.96 -10.96
C LEU A 261 10.62 -23.40 -9.81
N GLU A 262 11.13 -24.18 -8.85
CA GLU A 262 10.40 -24.58 -7.64
C GLU A 262 9.98 -23.37 -6.81
N GLN A 263 10.89 -22.41 -6.59
CA GLN A 263 10.59 -21.18 -5.86
C GLN A 263 9.52 -20.35 -6.57
N GLN A 264 9.61 -20.23 -7.90
CA GLN A 264 8.63 -19.52 -8.71
C GLN A 264 7.26 -20.20 -8.65
N ALA A 265 7.20 -21.52 -8.85
CA ALA A 265 5.95 -22.27 -8.83
C ALA A 265 5.26 -22.17 -7.47
N LEU A 266 6.03 -22.30 -6.39
CA LEU A 266 5.52 -22.17 -5.02
C LEU A 266 5.00 -20.76 -4.73
N GLN A 267 5.69 -19.71 -5.20
CA GLN A 267 5.24 -18.33 -5.02
C GLN A 267 3.91 -18.06 -5.75
N LEU A 268 3.74 -18.61 -6.95
CA LEU A 268 2.50 -18.53 -7.71
C LEU A 268 1.36 -19.29 -7.02
N GLU A 269 1.65 -20.47 -6.46
CA GLU A 269 0.70 -21.26 -5.67
C GLU A 269 0.23 -20.48 -4.42
N ILE A 270 1.16 -19.89 -3.67
CA ILE A 270 0.86 -19.05 -2.49
C ILE A 270 -0.04 -17.86 -2.87
N ASN A 271 0.21 -17.24 -4.03
CA ASN A 271 -0.57 -16.13 -4.55
C ASN A 271 -1.91 -16.57 -5.20
N GLN A 272 -2.27 -17.86 -5.13
CA GLN A 272 -3.46 -18.46 -5.73
C GLN A 272 -3.55 -18.30 -7.26
N GLN A 273 -2.40 -18.10 -7.92
CA GLN A 273 -2.29 -18.04 -9.38
C GLN A 273 -2.07 -19.44 -9.95
N PHE A 274 -3.12 -20.27 -9.89
CA PHE A 274 -3.03 -21.71 -10.16
C PHE A 274 -2.65 -22.08 -11.59
N ILE A 275 -3.17 -21.38 -12.59
CA ILE A 275 -2.89 -21.71 -14.01
C ILE A 275 -1.40 -21.52 -14.33
N PRO A 276 -0.77 -20.35 -14.03
CA PRO A 276 0.68 -20.19 -14.17
C PRO A 276 1.50 -21.19 -13.33
N ALA A 277 1.08 -21.50 -12.10
CA ALA A 277 1.81 -22.45 -11.25
C ALA A 277 1.86 -23.86 -11.86
N VAL A 278 0.74 -24.32 -12.43
CA VAL A 278 0.65 -25.63 -13.12
C VAL A 278 1.63 -25.70 -14.29
N GLU A 279 1.75 -24.64 -15.09
CA GLU A 279 2.68 -24.60 -16.22
C GLU A 279 4.13 -24.76 -15.77
N ILE A 280 4.52 -24.11 -14.67
CA ILE A 280 5.88 -24.23 -14.13
C ILE A 280 6.13 -25.61 -13.53
N TYR A 281 5.19 -26.19 -12.77
CA TYR A 281 5.34 -27.57 -12.26
C TYR A 281 5.43 -28.61 -13.39
N GLN A 282 4.71 -28.40 -14.50
CA GLN A 282 4.85 -29.24 -15.70
C GLN A 282 6.23 -29.09 -16.34
N GLN A 283 6.82 -27.90 -16.37
CA GLN A 283 8.19 -27.69 -16.84
C GLN A 283 9.21 -28.40 -15.94
N ILE A 284 9.03 -28.36 -14.61
CA ILE A 284 9.88 -29.11 -13.66
C ILE A 284 9.80 -30.61 -13.96
N ILE A 285 8.61 -31.15 -14.21
CA ILE A 285 8.41 -32.56 -14.57
C ILE A 285 9.05 -32.89 -15.93
N GLN A 286 9.01 -32.00 -16.91
CA GLN A 286 9.69 -32.21 -18.19
C GLN A 286 11.21 -32.28 -18.02
N LEU A 287 11.77 -31.46 -17.14
CA LEU A 287 13.21 -31.45 -16.83
C LEU A 287 13.63 -32.62 -15.94
N GLN A 288 12.77 -33.05 -15.02
CA GLN A 288 12.99 -34.19 -14.12
C GLN A 288 11.69 -35.01 -13.97
N PRO A 289 11.46 -36.02 -14.84
CA PRO A 289 10.22 -36.81 -14.83
C PRO A 289 9.93 -37.59 -13.54
N ASN A 290 10.94 -37.80 -12.70
CA ASN A 290 10.85 -38.48 -11.40
C ASN A 290 10.88 -37.48 -10.22
N HIS A 291 10.31 -36.28 -10.39
CA HIS A 291 10.26 -35.26 -9.34
C HIS A 291 8.98 -35.39 -8.49
N ALA A 292 9.04 -36.13 -7.39
CA ALA A 292 7.88 -36.46 -6.56
C ALA A 292 7.10 -35.22 -6.06
N ASP A 293 7.79 -34.18 -5.59
CA ASP A 293 7.15 -32.97 -5.07
C ASP A 293 6.34 -32.20 -6.13
N ALA A 294 6.78 -32.20 -7.39
CA ALA A 294 6.07 -31.48 -8.45
C ALA A 294 4.72 -32.14 -8.74
N TYR A 295 4.66 -33.48 -8.75
CA TYR A 295 3.39 -34.21 -8.84
C TYR A 295 2.51 -33.99 -7.61
N TYR A 296 3.10 -33.93 -6.41
CA TYR A 296 2.36 -33.63 -5.18
C TYR A 296 1.69 -32.26 -5.24
N HIS A 297 2.44 -31.20 -5.59
CA HIS A 297 1.91 -29.84 -5.71
C HIS A 297 0.84 -29.73 -6.80
N LEU A 298 1.01 -30.39 -7.96
CA LEU A 298 -0.06 -30.51 -8.96
C LEU A 298 -1.31 -31.20 -8.38
N GLY A 299 -1.14 -32.21 -7.53
CA GLY A 299 -2.22 -32.86 -6.80
C GLY A 299 -3.01 -31.88 -5.92
N ILE A 300 -2.31 -31.10 -5.10
CA ILE A 300 -2.91 -30.09 -4.22
C ILE A 300 -3.64 -28.99 -5.02
N ILE A 301 -3.02 -28.46 -6.08
CA ILE A 301 -3.65 -27.46 -6.93
C ILE A 301 -4.94 -28.01 -7.56
N ASN A 302 -4.91 -29.25 -8.05
CA ASN A 302 -6.12 -29.87 -8.61
C ASN A 302 -7.20 -30.11 -7.56
N GLU A 303 -6.85 -30.43 -6.31
CA GLU A 303 -7.82 -30.51 -5.21
C GLU A 303 -8.50 -29.16 -4.96
N GLN A 304 -7.73 -28.07 -4.89
CA GLN A 304 -8.24 -26.71 -4.70
C GLN A 304 -9.15 -26.27 -5.86
N MET A 305 -8.82 -26.70 -7.09
CA MET A 305 -9.66 -26.51 -8.27
C MET A 305 -10.87 -27.48 -8.33
N GLN A 306 -11.08 -28.31 -7.31
CA GLN A 306 -12.12 -29.34 -7.21
C GLN A 306 -12.05 -30.43 -8.31
N ARG A 307 -10.88 -30.61 -8.91
CA ARG A 307 -10.60 -31.65 -9.91
C ARG A 307 -10.08 -32.91 -9.24
N TYR A 308 -10.90 -33.49 -8.36
CA TYR A 308 -10.48 -34.55 -7.44
C TYR A 308 -9.91 -35.80 -8.12
N SER A 309 -10.41 -36.19 -9.30
CA SER A 309 -9.86 -37.35 -10.03
C SER A 309 -8.44 -37.10 -10.55
N GLN A 310 -8.16 -35.88 -11.04
CA GLN A 310 -6.81 -35.51 -11.50
C GLN A 310 -5.86 -35.34 -10.32
N ALA A 311 -6.35 -34.77 -9.21
CA ALA A 311 -5.59 -34.69 -7.96
C ALA A 311 -5.16 -36.07 -7.46
N HIS A 312 -6.09 -37.04 -7.48
CA HIS A 312 -5.83 -38.42 -7.09
C HIS A 312 -4.75 -39.08 -7.94
N GLU A 313 -4.82 -38.93 -9.27
CA GLU A 313 -3.82 -39.47 -10.20
C GLU A 313 -2.42 -38.89 -9.94
N MET A 314 -2.31 -37.57 -9.77
CA MET A 314 -1.02 -36.91 -9.52
C MET A 314 -0.43 -37.30 -8.16
N LEU A 315 -1.26 -37.45 -7.12
CA LEU A 315 -0.82 -37.91 -5.80
C LEU A 315 -0.35 -39.37 -5.83
N LEU A 316 -1.06 -40.26 -6.52
CA LEU A 316 -0.58 -41.64 -6.73
C LEU A 316 0.74 -41.68 -7.49
N ARG A 317 0.93 -40.80 -8.48
CA ARG A 317 2.18 -40.69 -9.22
C ARG A 317 3.32 -40.24 -8.32
N SER A 318 3.10 -39.24 -7.47
CA SER A 318 4.07 -38.78 -6.48
C SER A 318 4.49 -39.91 -5.54
N ILE A 319 3.53 -40.66 -4.98
CA ILE A 319 3.77 -41.81 -4.09
C ILE A 319 4.51 -42.94 -4.80
N SER A 320 4.23 -43.19 -6.09
CA SER A 320 4.95 -44.23 -6.86
C SER A 320 6.44 -43.91 -7.07
N ILE A 321 6.83 -42.64 -6.92
CA ILE A 321 8.21 -42.16 -7.04
C ILE A 321 8.89 -42.12 -5.67
N ASP A 322 8.21 -41.58 -4.65
CA ASP A 322 8.66 -41.56 -3.26
C ASP A 322 7.46 -41.82 -2.33
N ASP A 323 7.44 -42.99 -1.69
CA ASP A 323 6.37 -43.44 -0.80
C ASP A 323 6.65 -43.11 0.68
N THR A 324 7.79 -42.49 0.99
CA THR A 324 8.25 -42.29 2.37
C THR A 324 7.72 -40.99 3.00
N ARG A 325 7.06 -40.13 2.21
CA ARG A 325 6.58 -38.82 2.64
C ARG A 325 5.15 -38.88 3.18
N THR A 326 4.99 -38.56 4.46
CA THR A 326 3.69 -38.47 5.16
C THR A 326 2.68 -37.58 4.45
N THR A 327 3.11 -36.42 3.95
CA THR A 327 2.24 -35.41 3.31
C THR A 327 1.53 -35.94 2.06
N TYR A 328 2.18 -36.82 1.30
CA TYR A 328 1.61 -37.38 0.07
C TYR A 328 0.44 -38.32 0.39
N HIS A 329 0.66 -39.25 1.33
CA HIS A 329 -0.36 -40.19 1.79
C HIS A 329 -1.51 -39.48 2.51
N TYR A 330 -1.21 -38.49 3.35
CA TYR A 330 -2.25 -37.69 4.00
C TYR A 330 -3.15 -36.96 2.98
N SER A 331 -2.56 -36.36 1.95
CA SER A 331 -3.29 -35.65 0.90
C SER A 331 -4.07 -36.62 0.00
N LEU A 332 -3.53 -37.81 -0.28
CA LEU A 332 -4.26 -38.88 -0.95
C LEU A 332 -5.51 -39.28 -0.15
N GLY A 333 -5.40 -39.36 1.18
CA GLY A 333 -6.52 -39.64 2.06
C GLY A 333 -7.63 -38.60 1.96
N LEU A 334 -7.28 -37.30 1.99
CA LEU A 334 -8.23 -36.18 1.83
C LEU A 334 -8.98 -36.26 0.49
N VAL A 335 -8.24 -36.44 -0.61
CA VAL A 335 -8.83 -36.53 -1.96
C VAL A 335 -9.69 -37.79 -2.11
N SER A 336 -9.25 -38.92 -1.54
CA SER A 336 -10.00 -40.18 -1.55
C SER A 336 -11.33 -40.06 -0.79
N GLU A 337 -11.36 -39.31 0.32
CA GLU A 337 -12.61 -39.01 1.04
C GLU A 337 -13.58 -38.22 0.15
N LYS A 338 -13.10 -37.20 -0.57
CA LYS A 338 -13.93 -36.40 -1.51
C LYS A 338 -14.49 -37.24 -2.67
N LEU A 339 -13.75 -38.25 -3.11
CA LEU A 339 -14.18 -39.20 -4.13
C LEU A 339 -15.09 -40.32 -3.58
N GLY A 340 -15.32 -40.38 -2.26
CA GLY A 340 -16.09 -41.45 -1.61
C GLY A 340 -15.36 -42.79 -1.56
N LEU A 341 -14.05 -42.82 -1.82
CA LEU A 341 -13.19 -44.01 -1.77
C LEU A 341 -12.76 -44.30 -0.33
N VAL A 342 -13.73 -44.63 0.53
CA VAL A 342 -13.54 -44.74 1.99
C VAL A 342 -12.41 -45.70 2.38
N GLY A 343 -12.30 -46.87 1.73
CA GLY A 343 -11.25 -47.84 2.02
C GLY A 343 -9.84 -47.30 1.75
N GLN A 344 -9.65 -46.62 0.60
CA GLN A 344 -8.37 -46.00 0.26
C GLN A 344 -8.03 -44.84 1.19
N ALA A 345 -9.02 -44.05 1.60
CA ALA A 345 -8.81 -42.96 2.54
C ALA A 345 -8.30 -43.47 3.90
N ILE A 346 -8.89 -44.55 4.42
CA ILE A 346 -8.45 -45.20 5.67
C ILE A 346 -7.01 -45.70 5.55
N GLU A 347 -6.70 -46.44 4.48
CA GLU A 347 -5.36 -46.99 4.23
C GLU A 347 -4.31 -45.88 4.09
N ALA A 348 -4.63 -44.81 3.37
CA ALA A 348 -3.76 -43.66 3.18
C ALA A 348 -3.49 -42.92 4.50
N TYR A 349 -4.51 -42.69 5.34
CA TYR A 349 -4.30 -42.08 6.66
C TYR A 349 -3.52 -42.99 7.62
N GLN A 350 -3.78 -44.29 7.63
CA GLN A 350 -3.00 -45.25 8.42
C GLN A 350 -1.53 -45.27 7.99
N THR A 351 -1.27 -45.19 6.68
CA THR A 351 0.09 -45.12 6.14
C THR A 351 0.78 -43.82 6.54
N ALA A 352 0.10 -42.68 6.43
CA ALA A 352 0.61 -41.39 6.90
C ALA A 352 0.96 -41.43 8.40
N ILE A 353 0.10 -42.03 9.23
CA ILE A 353 0.34 -42.22 10.66
C ILE A 353 1.57 -43.11 10.94
N ASN A 354 1.74 -44.18 10.17
CA ASN A 354 2.87 -45.10 10.34
C ASN A 354 4.21 -44.46 9.93
N LEU A 355 4.19 -43.58 8.92
CA LEU A 355 5.36 -42.83 8.47
C LEU A 355 5.73 -41.71 9.45
N ASP A 356 4.74 -41.01 10.00
CA ASP A 356 4.93 -39.99 11.02
C ASP A 356 3.83 -40.04 12.08
N THR A 357 4.18 -40.61 13.23
CA THR A 357 3.27 -40.73 14.38
C THR A 357 2.90 -39.38 15.00
N GLN A 358 3.63 -38.30 14.66
CA GLN A 358 3.33 -36.94 15.13
C GLN A 358 2.33 -36.21 14.21
N TRP A 359 1.95 -36.79 13.07
CA TRP A 359 1.02 -36.19 12.11
C TRP A 359 -0.46 -36.31 12.55
N VAL A 360 -0.80 -35.54 13.58
CA VAL A 360 -2.08 -35.63 14.31
C VAL A 360 -3.31 -35.33 13.47
N ASN A 361 -3.18 -34.61 12.36
CA ASN A 361 -4.28 -34.39 11.41
C ASN A 361 -4.75 -35.70 10.76
N ALA A 362 -3.84 -36.65 10.48
CA ALA A 362 -4.23 -37.95 9.92
C ALA A 362 -5.04 -38.78 10.92
N TYR A 363 -4.64 -38.78 12.21
CA TYR A 363 -5.43 -39.43 13.26
C TYR A 363 -6.84 -38.85 13.35
N ASN A 364 -6.98 -37.52 13.32
CA ASN A 364 -8.28 -36.87 13.41
C ASN A 364 -9.19 -37.21 12.22
N ASN A 365 -8.67 -37.15 11.00
CA ASN A 365 -9.46 -37.48 9.81
C ASN A 365 -9.80 -38.98 9.75
N LEU A 366 -8.89 -39.86 10.15
CA LEU A 366 -9.17 -41.29 10.30
C LEU A 366 -10.29 -41.53 11.33
N GLY A 367 -10.19 -40.91 12.51
CA GLY A 367 -11.24 -40.98 13.53
C GLY A 367 -12.59 -40.49 13.01
N ASN A 368 -12.62 -39.36 12.28
CA ASN A 368 -13.84 -38.82 11.69
C ASN A 368 -14.49 -39.78 10.70
N ILE A 369 -13.68 -40.42 9.84
CA ILE A 369 -14.17 -41.44 8.90
C ILE A 369 -14.72 -42.66 9.66
N LEU A 370 -14.02 -43.13 10.69
CA LEU A 370 -14.47 -44.25 11.52
C LEU A 370 -15.82 -43.96 12.21
N VAL A 371 -16.01 -42.73 12.72
CA VAL A 371 -17.32 -42.29 13.24
C VAL A 371 -18.40 -42.35 12.17
N LYS A 372 -18.13 -41.85 10.95
CA LYS A 372 -19.10 -41.85 9.83
C LYS A 372 -19.56 -43.25 9.44
N ILE A 373 -18.69 -44.26 9.55
CA ILE A 373 -19.02 -45.66 9.24
C ILE A 373 -19.53 -46.46 10.45
N GLY A 374 -19.65 -45.83 11.63
CA GLY A 374 -20.21 -46.44 12.84
C GLY A 374 -19.22 -47.15 13.76
N GLU A 375 -17.91 -47.08 13.48
CA GLU A 375 -16.84 -47.72 14.27
C GLU A 375 -16.42 -46.82 15.45
N ILE A 376 -17.36 -46.56 16.36
CA ILE A 376 -17.26 -45.55 17.43
C ILE A 376 -16.11 -45.82 18.41
N GLU A 377 -15.94 -47.05 18.89
CA GLU A 377 -14.88 -47.39 19.86
C GLU A 377 -13.49 -47.33 19.24
N GLN A 378 -13.36 -47.67 17.95
CA GLN A 378 -12.09 -47.53 17.23
C GLN A 378 -11.75 -46.05 17.04
N ALA A 379 -12.72 -45.22 16.65
CA ALA A 379 -12.53 -43.78 16.53
C ALA A 379 -12.06 -43.14 17.85
N LYS A 380 -12.67 -43.53 18.98
CA LYS A 380 -12.27 -43.08 20.32
C LYS A 380 -10.81 -43.38 20.61
N LEU A 381 -10.37 -44.61 20.34
CA LEU A 381 -8.97 -45.02 20.52
C LEU A 381 -8.02 -44.20 19.63
N ILE A 382 -8.39 -43.97 18.38
CA ILE A 382 -7.60 -43.16 17.43
C ILE A 382 -7.46 -41.72 17.93
N TYR A 383 -8.52 -41.07 18.42
CA TYR A 383 -8.41 -39.73 18.99
C TYR A 383 -7.56 -39.69 20.26
N GLN A 384 -7.64 -40.71 21.12
CA GLN A 384 -6.78 -40.81 22.32
C GLN A 384 -5.31 -40.98 21.96
N GLN A 385 -5.00 -41.76 20.92
CA GLN A 385 -3.65 -41.86 20.37
C GLN A 385 -3.17 -40.52 19.81
N ALA A 386 -4.04 -39.80 19.10
CA ALA A 386 -3.77 -38.47 18.58
C ALA A 386 -3.35 -37.48 19.69
N ILE A 387 -4.08 -37.50 20.82
CA ILE A 387 -3.80 -36.69 22.01
C ILE A 387 -2.49 -37.12 22.68
N ALA A 388 -2.25 -38.43 22.81
CA ALA A 388 -1.03 -38.94 23.43
C ALA A 388 0.23 -38.55 22.63
N ASN A 389 0.13 -38.53 21.30
CA ASN A 389 1.24 -38.15 20.42
C ASN A 389 1.47 -36.63 20.38
N ASN A 390 0.40 -35.83 20.32
CA ASN A 390 0.49 -34.38 20.43
C ASN A 390 -0.57 -33.80 21.39
N PRO A 391 -0.20 -33.61 22.68
CA PRO A 391 -1.11 -33.07 23.69
C PRO A 391 -1.55 -31.62 23.45
N ASN A 392 -0.92 -30.91 22.50
CA ASN A 392 -1.22 -29.50 22.20
C ASN A 392 -2.11 -29.33 20.95
N HIS A 393 -2.58 -30.41 20.34
CA HIS A 393 -3.48 -30.34 19.18
C HIS A 393 -4.95 -30.20 19.60
N PHE A 394 -5.50 -28.99 19.48
CA PHE A 394 -6.87 -28.67 19.96
C PHE A 394 -7.97 -29.54 19.30
N GLY A 395 -7.85 -29.82 18.00
CA GLY A 395 -8.86 -30.54 17.23
C GLY A 395 -9.09 -31.97 17.70
N SER A 396 -8.07 -32.60 18.30
CA SER A 396 -8.18 -33.97 18.82
C SER A 396 -9.09 -34.05 20.05
N TYR A 397 -8.95 -33.09 20.96
CA TYR A 397 -9.83 -32.96 22.11
C TYR A 397 -11.25 -32.58 21.69
N LEU A 398 -11.41 -31.71 20.68
CA LEU A 398 -12.73 -31.34 20.14
C LEU A 398 -13.46 -32.57 19.58
N ASN A 399 -12.80 -33.36 18.73
CA ASN A 399 -13.40 -34.54 18.13
C ASN A 399 -13.73 -35.61 19.16
N LEU A 400 -12.84 -35.84 20.14
CA LEU A 400 -13.13 -36.74 21.26
C LEU A 400 -14.31 -36.25 22.11
N ALA A 401 -14.38 -34.96 22.42
CA ALA A 401 -15.50 -34.38 23.17
C ALA A 401 -16.84 -34.53 22.43
N ASN A 402 -16.86 -34.27 21.11
CA ASN A 402 -18.04 -34.52 20.27
C ASN A 402 -18.49 -35.98 20.37
N LEU A 403 -17.55 -36.93 20.27
CA LEU A 403 -17.83 -38.36 20.41
C LEU A 403 -18.39 -38.71 21.80
N LEU A 404 -17.83 -38.13 22.87
CA LEU A 404 -18.30 -38.34 24.25
C LEU A 404 -19.72 -37.80 24.48
N ILE A 405 -20.09 -36.69 23.83
CA ILE A 405 -21.48 -36.20 23.82
C ILE A 405 -22.42 -37.23 23.19
N TYR A 406 -22.05 -37.81 22.03
CA TYR A 406 -22.86 -38.89 21.42
C TYR A 406 -23.00 -40.10 22.36
N GLN A 407 -21.99 -40.38 23.19
CA GLN A 407 -22.03 -41.42 24.23
C GLN A 407 -22.72 -40.99 25.53
N GLN A 408 -23.32 -39.79 25.60
CA GLN A 408 -23.96 -39.19 26.78
C GLN A 408 -23.02 -38.98 27.98
N GLN A 409 -21.70 -38.95 27.76
CA GLN A 409 -20.68 -38.70 28.79
C GLN A 409 -20.38 -37.21 28.89
N VAL A 410 -21.38 -36.42 29.33
CA VAL A 410 -21.37 -34.95 29.25
C VAL A 410 -20.23 -34.32 30.06
N ASP A 411 -19.96 -34.81 31.27
CA ASP A 411 -18.87 -34.26 32.12
C ASP A 411 -17.49 -34.42 31.48
N ALA A 412 -17.20 -35.61 30.95
CA ALA A 412 -15.93 -35.87 30.26
C ALA A 412 -15.82 -35.07 28.95
N ALA A 413 -16.94 -34.84 28.25
CA ALA A 413 -16.96 -33.99 27.07
C ALA A 413 -16.63 -32.53 27.42
N ILE A 414 -17.20 -31.99 28.50
CA ILE A 414 -16.91 -30.62 28.99
C ILE A 414 -15.42 -30.45 29.27
N GLU A 415 -14.79 -31.39 29.97
CA GLU A 415 -13.35 -31.34 30.26
C GLU A 415 -12.51 -31.30 28.97
N ASN A 416 -12.86 -32.12 27.98
CA ASN A 416 -12.15 -32.15 26.70
C ASN A 416 -12.40 -30.88 25.86
N TYR A 417 -13.63 -30.35 25.83
CA TYR A 417 -13.91 -29.06 25.18
C TYR A 417 -13.16 -27.92 25.86
N GLN A 418 -13.10 -27.86 27.19
CA GLN A 418 -12.34 -26.86 27.93
C GLN A 418 -10.84 -26.95 27.60
N LYS A 419 -10.30 -28.17 27.51
CA LYS A 419 -8.90 -28.37 27.09
C LYS A 419 -8.66 -27.94 25.65
N SER A 420 -9.60 -28.24 24.75
CA SER A 420 -9.56 -27.80 23.35
C SER A 420 -9.59 -26.27 23.25
N LEU A 421 -10.47 -25.61 24.01
CA LEU A 421 -10.58 -24.16 24.05
C LEU A 421 -9.33 -23.50 24.64
N GLN A 422 -8.71 -24.10 25.66
CA GLN A 422 -7.43 -23.61 26.21
C GLN A 422 -6.33 -23.58 25.13
N LEU A 423 -6.31 -24.56 24.24
CA LEU A 423 -5.34 -24.66 23.14
C LEU A 423 -5.69 -23.76 21.95
N ASN A 424 -6.98 -23.44 21.76
CA ASN A 424 -7.43 -22.50 20.73
C ASN A 424 -8.57 -21.58 21.27
N PRO A 425 -8.21 -20.47 21.97
CA PRO A 425 -9.17 -19.68 22.76
C PRO A 425 -10.25 -18.93 21.99
N ASN A 426 -10.11 -18.76 20.68
CA ASN A 426 -11.01 -17.93 19.87
C ASN A 426 -11.82 -18.75 18.85
N TYR A 427 -12.00 -20.07 19.07
CA TYR A 427 -12.68 -20.95 18.12
C TYR A 427 -14.18 -21.09 18.45
N PRO A 428 -15.09 -20.50 17.66
CA PRO A 428 -16.50 -20.39 18.04
C PRO A 428 -17.23 -21.73 18.15
N ASP A 429 -16.82 -22.75 17.39
CA ASP A 429 -17.48 -24.05 17.38
C ASP A 429 -17.22 -24.84 18.67
N ILE A 430 -16.02 -24.72 19.26
CA ILE A 430 -15.73 -25.31 20.58
C ILE A 430 -16.59 -24.63 21.63
N MET A 431 -16.66 -23.29 21.62
CA MET A 431 -17.50 -22.52 22.56
C MET A 431 -18.98 -22.89 22.43
N ASN A 432 -19.47 -23.02 21.21
CA ASN A 432 -20.85 -23.44 20.93
C ASN A 432 -21.13 -24.83 21.52
N ASN A 433 -20.27 -25.81 21.25
CA ASN A 433 -20.44 -27.17 21.72
C ASN A 433 -20.32 -27.27 23.25
N LEU A 434 -19.42 -26.49 23.85
CA LEU A 434 -19.28 -26.37 25.29
C LEU A 434 -20.53 -25.74 25.93
N GLY A 435 -21.07 -24.68 25.34
CA GLY A 435 -22.31 -24.04 25.79
C GLY A 435 -23.52 -24.97 25.75
N LEU A 436 -23.63 -25.81 24.70
CA LEU A 436 -24.64 -26.87 24.59
C LEU A 436 -24.44 -27.99 25.63
N ALA A 437 -23.19 -28.37 25.91
CA ALA A 437 -22.88 -29.36 26.93
C ALA A 437 -23.27 -28.88 28.35
N PHE A 438 -23.03 -27.60 28.67
CA PHE A 438 -23.51 -26.99 29.92
C PHE A 438 -25.03 -26.88 29.98
N ALA A 439 -25.69 -26.59 28.85
CA ALA A 439 -27.16 -26.61 28.78
C ALA A 439 -27.72 -27.99 29.12
N ALA A 440 -27.09 -29.07 28.62
CA ALA A 440 -27.48 -30.44 28.95
C ALA A 440 -27.30 -30.78 30.45
N LYS A 441 -26.41 -30.07 31.16
CA LYS A 441 -26.25 -30.14 32.61
C LYS A 441 -27.18 -29.20 33.40
N ASN A 442 -28.04 -28.43 32.73
CA ASN A 442 -28.84 -27.36 33.33
C ASN A 442 -28.01 -26.24 34.02
N ASP A 443 -26.74 -26.07 33.64
CA ASP A 443 -25.91 -24.96 34.09
C ASP A 443 -26.09 -23.77 33.14
N LYS A 444 -27.09 -22.93 33.46
CA LYS A 444 -27.51 -21.82 32.60
C LYS A 444 -26.44 -20.74 32.46
N THR A 445 -25.75 -20.38 33.54
CA THR A 445 -24.75 -19.29 33.52
C THR A 445 -23.60 -19.63 32.59
N ASN A 446 -23.00 -20.81 32.73
CA ASN A 446 -21.91 -21.24 31.83
C ASN A 446 -22.41 -21.49 30.41
N SER A 447 -23.62 -22.03 30.25
CA SER A 447 -24.22 -22.22 28.93
C SER A 447 -24.34 -20.90 28.17
N TYR A 448 -24.99 -19.90 28.76
CA TYR A 448 -25.15 -18.58 28.14
C TYR A 448 -23.81 -17.89 27.91
N PHE A 449 -22.84 -18.02 28.82
CA PHE A 449 -21.52 -17.43 28.64
C PHE A 449 -20.83 -17.95 27.36
N TYR A 450 -20.72 -19.27 27.21
CA TYR A 450 -20.04 -19.86 26.05
C TYR A 450 -20.84 -19.69 24.75
N LEU A 451 -22.18 -19.73 24.80
CA LEU A 451 -23.02 -19.43 23.62
C LEU A 451 -22.90 -17.95 23.19
N GLY A 452 -22.87 -17.03 24.16
CA GLY A 452 -22.64 -15.60 23.93
C GLY A 452 -21.29 -15.34 23.29
N CYS A 453 -20.21 -15.92 23.83
CA CYS A 453 -18.88 -15.86 23.24
C CYS A 453 -18.85 -16.45 21.81
N ALA A 454 -19.46 -17.62 21.59
CA ALA A 454 -19.54 -18.22 20.25
C ALA A 454 -20.25 -17.31 19.24
N ALA A 455 -21.36 -16.68 19.64
CA ALA A 455 -22.09 -15.72 18.82
C ALA A 455 -21.23 -14.47 18.54
N TYR A 456 -20.53 -13.96 19.55
CA TYR A 456 -19.61 -12.82 19.42
C TYR A 456 -18.52 -13.06 18.37
N TYR A 457 -17.77 -14.17 18.46
CA TYR A 457 -16.70 -14.49 17.50
C TYR A 457 -17.22 -14.87 16.11
N ARG A 458 -18.53 -15.17 15.97
CA ARG A 458 -19.23 -15.31 14.67
C ARG A 458 -19.81 -13.99 14.16
N ASN A 459 -19.51 -12.86 14.81
CA ASN A 459 -20.04 -11.52 14.53
C ASN A 459 -21.59 -11.41 14.62
N LYS A 460 -22.23 -12.29 15.40
CA LYS A 460 -23.67 -12.26 15.69
C LYS A 460 -23.94 -11.48 16.98
N TYR A 461 -23.62 -10.18 16.97
CA TYR A 461 -23.60 -9.36 18.18
C TYR A 461 -24.95 -9.23 18.90
N LEU A 462 -26.06 -9.15 18.17
CA LEU A 462 -27.41 -9.08 18.78
C LEU A 462 -27.75 -10.36 19.57
N GLU A 463 -27.38 -11.52 19.04
CA GLU A 463 -27.56 -12.81 19.72
C GLU A 463 -26.65 -12.90 20.96
N ALA A 464 -25.38 -12.49 20.82
CA ALA A 464 -24.45 -12.44 21.94
C ALA A 464 -24.94 -11.52 23.07
N ILE A 465 -25.46 -10.34 22.75
CA ILE A 465 -26.04 -9.40 23.72
C ILE A 465 -27.16 -10.05 24.53
N GLN A 466 -28.03 -10.83 23.89
CA GLN A 466 -29.13 -11.49 24.59
C GLN A 466 -28.58 -12.47 25.65
N TYR A 467 -27.64 -13.34 25.27
CA TYR A 467 -27.03 -14.28 26.22
C TYR A 467 -26.33 -13.56 27.38
N PHE A 468 -25.58 -12.48 27.08
CA PHE A 468 -24.89 -11.72 28.12
C PHE A 468 -25.85 -10.99 29.07
N ARG A 469 -26.99 -10.49 28.58
CA ARG A 469 -28.06 -9.93 29.42
C ARG A 469 -28.74 -11.00 30.27
N ASP A 470 -29.03 -12.17 29.70
CA ASP A 470 -29.63 -13.29 30.43
C ASP A 470 -28.72 -13.76 31.61
N ILE A 471 -27.40 -13.62 31.47
CA ILE A 471 -26.47 -13.85 32.58
C ILE A 471 -26.63 -12.79 33.67
N LEU A 472 -26.72 -11.49 33.31
CA LEU A 472 -26.89 -10.41 34.28
C LEU A 472 -28.22 -10.48 35.04
N ASP A 473 -29.25 -11.09 34.44
CA ASP A 473 -30.53 -11.38 35.11
C ASP A 473 -30.42 -12.51 36.16
N ILE A 474 -29.44 -13.41 36.01
CA ILE A 474 -29.15 -14.50 36.97
C ILE A 474 -28.16 -14.03 38.04
N GLU A 475 -27.07 -13.38 37.62
CA GLU A 475 -25.96 -12.94 38.46
C GLU A 475 -25.49 -11.54 38.04
N THR A 476 -25.69 -10.56 38.91
CA THR A 476 -25.47 -9.15 38.59
C THR A 476 -24.00 -8.71 38.68
N GLU A 477 -23.12 -9.51 39.28
CA GLU A 477 -21.73 -9.16 39.58
C GLU A 477 -20.72 -9.95 38.74
N HIS A 478 -20.77 -9.79 37.42
CA HIS A 478 -19.77 -10.37 36.52
C HIS A 478 -19.12 -9.33 35.57
N LEU A 479 -18.04 -8.68 36.02
CA LEU A 479 -17.34 -7.59 35.30
C LEU A 479 -17.04 -7.90 33.81
N ASN A 480 -16.60 -9.13 33.51
CA ASN A 480 -16.27 -9.51 32.12
C ASN A 480 -17.47 -9.47 31.17
N ILE A 481 -18.71 -9.63 31.67
CA ILE A 481 -19.92 -9.57 30.84
C ILE A 481 -20.16 -8.15 30.34
N TYR A 482 -19.93 -7.14 31.18
CA TYR A 482 -20.01 -5.74 30.78
C TYR A 482 -19.02 -5.42 29.66
N ASN A 483 -17.80 -5.98 29.71
CA ASN A 483 -16.81 -5.80 28.65
C ASN A 483 -17.28 -6.38 27.30
N TYR A 484 -17.84 -7.60 27.30
CA TYR A 484 -18.40 -8.20 26.08
C TYR A 484 -19.62 -7.43 25.56
N LEU A 485 -20.52 -6.96 26.44
CA LEU A 485 -21.64 -6.11 26.06
C LEU A 485 -21.17 -4.81 25.39
N VAL A 486 -20.20 -4.11 25.98
CA VAL A 486 -19.60 -2.92 25.38
C VAL A 486 -19.03 -3.24 24.00
N GLN A 487 -18.26 -4.32 23.85
CA GLN A 487 -17.70 -4.71 22.55
C GLN A 487 -18.79 -4.98 21.50
N CYS A 488 -19.89 -5.64 21.89
CA CYS A 488 -21.02 -5.88 21.00
C CYS A 488 -21.73 -4.59 20.59
N TYR A 489 -22.01 -3.68 21.53
CA TYR A 489 -22.66 -2.40 21.20
C TYR A 489 -21.77 -1.51 20.35
N THR A 490 -20.46 -1.47 20.61
CA THR A 490 -19.50 -0.76 19.78
C THR A 490 -19.49 -1.31 18.35
N ALA A 491 -19.47 -2.63 18.16
CA ALA A 491 -19.52 -3.25 16.83
C ALA A 491 -20.83 -2.97 16.07
N LEU A 492 -21.91 -2.67 16.79
CA LEU A 492 -23.21 -2.25 16.24
C LEU A 492 -23.37 -0.73 16.14
N ASN A 493 -22.36 0.07 16.50
CA ASN A 493 -22.39 1.53 16.56
C ASN A 493 -23.51 2.10 17.47
N LEU A 494 -23.80 1.42 18.60
CA LEU A 494 -24.80 1.83 19.59
C LEU A 494 -24.16 2.57 20.78
N GLU A 495 -23.76 3.82 20.55
CA GLU A 495 -22.97 4.65 21.50
C GLU A 495 -23.66 4.84 22.86
N ASP A 496 -24.97 5.12 22.89
CA ASP A 496 -25.70 5.33 24.15
C ASP A 496 -25.71 4.06 25.00
N ASN A 497 -25.86 2.88 24.38
CA ASN A 497 -25.81 1.62 25.11
C ASN A 497 -24.40 1.32 25.66
N VAL A 498 -23.34 1.74 24.97
CA VAL A 498 -21.96 1.65 25.51
C VAL A 498 -21.85 2.49 26.78
N ILE A 499 -22.33 3.74 26.75
CA ILE A 499 -22.30 4.66 27.90
C ILE A 499 -23.13 4.10 29.07
N GLU A 500 -24.36 3.64 28.80
CA GLU A 500 -25.24 3.03 29.81
C GLU A 500 -24.59 1.79 30.44
N THR A 501 -23.97 0.93 29.63
CA THR A 501 -23.31 -0.30 30.12
C THR A 501 -22.14 0.03 31.05
N TYR A 502 -21.32 1.04 30.73
CA TYR A 502 -20.28 1.50 31.64
C TYR A 502 -20.84 2.10 32.93
N GLN A 503 -21.92 2.88 32.85
CA GLN A 503 -22.57 3.44 34.03
C GLN A 503 -23.13 2.35 34.96
N GLN A 504 -23.74 1.31 34.40
CA GLN A 504 -24.19 0.13 35.14
C GLN A 504 -23.01 -0.61 35.79
N ALA A 505 -21.95 -0.87 35.01
CA ALA A 505 -20.75 -1.52 35.54
C ALA A 505 -20.12 -0.73 36.70
N ILE A 506 -20.05 0.60 36.61
CA ILE A 506 -19.54 1.47 37.69
C ILE A 506 -20.44 1.41 38.92
N ALA A 507 -21.75 1.26 38.77
CA ALA A 507 -22.67 1.14 39.91
C ALA A 507 -22.38 -0.12 40.74
N HIS A 508 -22.02 -1.24 40.07
CA HIS A 508 -21.62 -2.49 40.72
C HIS A 508 -20.17 -2.49 41.19
N TYR A 509 -19.28 -1.83 40.45
CA TYR A 509 -17.83 -1.80 40.68
C TYR A 509 -17.30 -0.37 40.84
N PRO A 510 -17.70 0.37 41.90
CA PRO A 510 -17.43 1.80 42.02
C PRO A 510 -15.97 2.17 42.22
N ASN A 511 -15.11 1.20 42.53
CA ASN A 511 -13.66 1.38 42.74
C ASN A 511 -12.82 0.98 41.50
N GLU A 512 -13.43 0.45 40.44
CA GLU A 512 -12.72 0.00 39.24
C GLU A 512 -12.36 1.19 38.34
N ARG A 513 -11.10 1.63 38.42
CA ARG A 513 -10.57 2.80 37.71
C ARG A 513 -10.84 2.77 36.20
N ASN A 514 -10.60 1.63 35.55
CA ASN A 514 -10.66 1.52 34.09
C ASN A 514 -12.08 1.77 33.56
N LEU A 515 -13.12 1.43 34.33
CA LEU A 515 -14.50 1.71 33.92
C LEU A 515 -14.77 3.21 33.79
N TYR A 516 -14.27 4.02 34.74
CA TYR A 516 -14.42 5.48 34.67
C TYR A 516 -13.63 6.08 33.50
N LEU A 517 -12.39 5.63 33.30
CA LEU A 517 -11.54 6.12 32.20
C LEU A 517 -12.17 5.80 30.83
N ASN A 518 -12.68 4.58 30.66
CA ASN A 518 -13.35 4.19 29.43
C ASN A 518 -14.67 4.94 29.22
N LEU A 519 -15.44 5.19 30.29
CA LEU A 519 -16.65 6.00 30.23
C LEU A 519 -16.34 7.45 29.83
N ILE A 520 -15.28 8.05 30.39
CA ILE A 520 -14.83 9.41 30.04
C ILE A 520 -14.51 9.51 28.56
N VAL A 521 -13.79 8.54 28.00
CA VAL A 521 -13.46 8.49 26.56
C VAL A 521 -14.72 8.29 25.72
N ALA A 522 -15.60 7.37 26.10
CA ALA A 522 -16.86 7.12 25.39
C ALA A 522 -17.74 8.38 25.34
N LEU A 523 -17.87 9.11 26.46
CA LEU A 523 -18.62 10.36 26.54
C LEU A 523 -17.99 11.46 25.69
N GLN A 524 -16.66 11.62 25.73
CA GLN A 524 -15.98 12.62 24.91
C GLN A 524 -16.15 12.34 23.40
N ASN A 525 -16.02 11.08 22.99
CA ASN A 525 -16.22 10.67 21.60
C ASN A 525 -17.66 10.86 21.15
N ALA A 526 -18.63 10.59 22.02
CA ALA A 526 -20.06 10.83 21.79
C ALA A 526 -20.47 12.32 21.87
N ASP A 527 -19.50 13.25 21.85
CA ASP A 527 -19.73 14.70 21.90
C ASP A 527 -20.41 15.20 23.19
N ARG A 528 -20.19 14.49 24.31
CA ARG A 528 -20.73 14.78 25.66
C ARG A 528 -19.60 15.13 26.64
N VAL A 529 -18.77 16.10 26.28
CA VAL A 529 -17.56 16.44 27.04
C VAL A 529 -17.87 16.97 28.45
N GLU A 530 -18.97 17.69 28.65
CA GLU A 530 -19.38 18.18 29.97
C GLU A 530 -19.71 17.02 30.91
N ASP A 531 -20.38 15.98 30.40
CA ASP A 531 -20.66 14.76 31.15
C ASP A 531 -19.36 14.02 31.47
N ALA A 532 -18.43 13.94 30.52
CA ALA A 532 -17.11 13.35 30.74
C ALA A 532 -16.34 14.08 31.87
N ILE A 533 -16.40 15.42 31.88
CA ILE A 533 -15.82 16.25 32.94
C ILE A 533 -16.50 15.96 34.29
N ALA A 534 -17.82 15.86 34.32
CA ALA A 534 -18.55 15.53 35.54
C ALA A 534 -18.17 14.14 36.09
N VAL A 535 -17.98 13.15 35.22
CA VAL A 535 -17.50 11.82 35.59
C VAL A 535 -16.08 11.88 36.15
N ALA A 536 -15.16 12.63 35.52
CA ALA A 536 -13.80 12.82 36.02
C ALA A 536 -13.78 13.47 37.41
N ILE A 537 -14.59 14.52 37.64
CA ILE A 537 -14.74 15.19 38.94
C ILE A 537 -15.31 14.25 40.01
N LYS A 538 -16.27 13.40 39.63
CA LYS A 538 -16.83 12.41 40.56
C LYS A 538 -15.79 11.36 40.93
N ALA A 539 -15.14 10.76 39.92
CA ALA A 539 -14.12 9.74 40.10
C ALA A 539 -12.94 10.25 40.95
N SER A 540 -12.54 11.51 40.77
CA SER A 540 -11.44 12.11 41.53
C SER A 540 -11.74 12.25 43.03
N LYS A 541 -13.02 12.28 43.43
CA LYS A 541 -13.44 12.33 44.85
C LYS A 541 -13.68 10.94 45.45
N THR A 542 -14.02 9.96 44.63
CA THR A 542 -14.40 8.61 45.08
C THR A 542 -13.21 7.65 45.16
N ILE A 543 -12.23 7.76 44.26
CA ILE A 543 -11.11 6.83 44.15
C ILE A 543 -9.88 7.37 44.89
N ALA A 544 -9.21 6.54 45.70
CA ALA A 544 -8.08 6.96 46.53
C ALA A 544 -6.83 7.41 45.75
N GLU A 545 -6.53 6.78 44.61
CA GLU A 545 -5.48 7.17 43.66
C GLU A 545 -6.10 7.99 42.50
N ASN A 546 -6.36 9.27 42.75
CA ASN A 546 -7.18 10.13 41.88
C ASN A 546 -6.43 11.03 40.91
N PHE A 547 -5.09 11.02 40.88
CA PHE A 547 -4.34 12.02 40.09
C PHE A 547 -4.69 11.94 38.61
N ILE A 548 -4.86 10.73 38.08
CA ILE A 548 -5.32 10.51 36.71
C ILE A 548 -6.63 11.25 36.42
N PHE A 549 -7.61 11.22 37.33
CA PHE A 549 -8.89 11.89 37.12
C PHE A 549 -8.81 13.40 37.26
N LYS A 550 -7.92 13.92 38.13
CA LYS A 550 -7.62 15.36 38.17
C LYS A 550 -6.97 15.85 36.87
N LEU A 551 -6.08 15.03 36.31
CA LEU A 551 -5.43 15.30 35.04
C LEU A 551 -6.45 15.24 33.89
N GLU A 552 -7.36 14.27 33.90
CA GLU A 552 -8.46 14.17 32.94
C GLU A 552 -9.43 15.35 33.03
N GLU A 553 -9.78 15.77 34.26
CA GLU A 553 -10.56 16.99 34.48
C GLU A 553 -9.86 18.18 33.82
N GLN A 554 -8.54 18.29 33.89
CA GLN A 554 -7.78 19.37 33.25
C GLN A 554 -7.76 19.25 31.72
N ARG A 555 -7.60 18.04 31.18
CA ARG A 555 -7.32 17.76 29.75
C ARG A 555 -8.55 17.61 28.86
N LEU A 556 -9.72 17.34 29.43
CA LEU A 556 -10.94 17.15 28.65
C LEU A 556 -11.32 18.41 27.88
N LEU A 557 -11.41 18.23 26.56
CA LEU A 557 -11.76 19.24 25.56
C LEU A 557 -12.71 18.61 24.54
N PRO A 558 -13.60 19.38 23.89
CA PRO A 558 -14.38 18.88 22.76
C PRO A 558 -13.46 18.30 21.67
N VAL A 559 -13.88 17.21 21.01
CA VAL A 559 -13.16 16.70 19.83
C VAL A 559 -13.30 17.67 18.65
N ILE A 560 -14.49 18.25 18.50
CA ILE A 560 -14.81 19.37 17.62
C ILE A 560 -15.66 20.39 18.37
N TYR A 561 -15.48 21.66 18.02
CA TYR A 561 -16.17 22.79 18.65
C TYR A 561 -17.43 23.15 17.84
N GLU A 562 -18.52 23.50 18.51
CA GLU A 562 -19.76 24.03 17.90
C GLU A 562 -19.59 25.49 17.49
N THR A 563 -18.91 26.31 18.31
CA THR A 563 -18.71 27.75 18.05
C THR A 563 -17.30 28.22 18.42
N VAL A 564 -16.95 29.44 17.99
CA VAL A 564 -15.65 30.07 18.27
C VAL A 564 -15.49 30.38 19.76
N GLU A 565 -16.58 30.79 20.41
CA GLU A 565 -16.60 31.10 21.85
C GLU A 565 -16.30 29.86 22.71
N GLU A 566 -16.70 28.68 22.24
CA GLU A 566 -16.41 27.41 22.91
C GLU A 566 -14.90 27.13 22.96
N ILE A 567 -14.15 27.47 21.91
CA ILE A 567 -12.68 27.32 21.86
C ILE A 567 -12.05 28.11 23.00
N GLU A 568 -12.42 29.40 23.14
CA GLU A 568 -11.87 30.28 24.16
C GLU A 568 -12.26 29.83 25.58
N PHE A 569 -13.52 29.43 25.77
CA PHE A 569 -14.00 28.91 27.04
C PHE A 569 -13.18 27.70 27.51
N TYR A 570 -13.02 26.70 26.65
CA TYR A 570 -12.31 25.47 27.00
C TYR A 570 -10.80 25.70 27.15
N ARG A 571 -10.22 26.62 26.39
CA ARG A 571 -8.80 26.97 26.56
C ARG A 571 -8.53 27.68 27.88
N THR A 572 -9.35 28.67 28.24
CA THR A 572 -9.25 29.35 29.53
C THR A 572 -9.43 28.37 30.69
N ARG A 573 -10.40 27.46 30.57
CA ARG A 573 -10.60 26.37 31.54
C ARG A 573 -9.36 25.46 31.65
N PHE A 574 -8.81 25.00 30.53
CA PHE A 574 -7.62 24.15 30.48
C PHE A 574 -6.43 24.81 31.20
N SER A 575 -6.18 26.10 30.92
CA SER A 575 -5.11 26.88 31.54
C SER A 575 -5.28 27.00 33.06
N ASN A 576 -6.46 27.43 33.53
CA ASN A 576 -6.75 27.60 34.95
C ASN A 576 -6.64 26.27 35.72
N LYS A 577 -7.10 25.16 35.11
CA LYS A 577 -7.02 23.82 35.70
C LYS A 577 -5.58 23.29 35.71
N LEU A 578 -4.76 23.63 34.71
CA LEU A 578 -3.35 23.28 34.71
C LEU A 578 -2.61 23.98 35.85
N ASP A 579 -2.86 25.28 36.06
CA ASP A 579 -2.25 26.02 37.17
C ASP A 579 -2.65 25.45 38.54
N ALA A 580 -3.92 25.10 38.73
CA ALA A 580 -4.38 24.43 39.94
C ALA A 580 -3.74 23.05 40.12
N LEU A 581 -3.68 22.24 39.06
CA LEU A 581 -3.06 20.91 39.09
C LEU A 581 -1.59 20.99 39.48
N ILE A 582 -0.84 21.95 38.92
CA ILE A 582 0.57 22.18 39.26
C ILE A 582 0.71 22.53 40.75
N ALA A 583 -0.14 23.42 41.28
CA ALA A 583 -0.09 23.83 42.68
C ALA A 583 -0.44 22.71 43.66
N GLU A 584 -1.36 21.81 43.27
CA GLU A 584 -1.83 20.70 44.11
C GLU A 584 -0.94 19.44 44.03
N THR A 585 -0.04 19.35 43.06
CA THR A 585 0.79 18.16 42.85
C THR A 585 1.85 18.03 43.96
N SER A 586 1.76 16.99 44.77
CA SER A 586 2.77 16.65 45.80
C SER A 586 3.68 15.52 45.33
N LEU A 587 4.99 15.67 45.59
CA LEU A 587 6.05 14.70 45.28
C LEU A 587 6.84 14.28 46.53
N GLU A 588 6.30 14.50 47.73
CA GLU A 588 7.02 14.36 49.00
C GLU A 588 7.16 12.91 49.47
N THR A 589 6.17 12.07 49.18
CA THR A 589 6.14 10.66 49.62
C THR A 589 6.24 9.71 48.44
N VAL A 590 6.72 8.49 48.67
CA VAL A 590 6.80 7.44 47.63
C VAL A 590 5.42 7.15 47.02
N ALA A 591 4.38 7.05 47.86
CA ALA A 591 3.01 6.83 47.41
C ALA A 591 2.48 7.99 46.54
N ALA A 592 2.78 9.25 46.92
CA ALA A 592 2.40 10.41 46.13
C ALA A 592 3.08 10.40 44.75
N LYS A 593 4.39 10.13 44.71
CA LYS A 593 5.19 10.01 43.48
C LYS A 593 4.66 8.93 42.53
N GLN A 594 4.33 7.75 43.06
CA GLN A 594 3.77 6.65 42.26
C GLN A 594 2.36 6.96 41.74
N ASN A 595 1.51 7.60 42.55
CA ASN A 595 0.16 8.00 42.13
C ASN A 595 0.21 8.98 40.96
N VAL A 596 1.08 9.99 41.02
CA VAL A 596 1.21 10.97 39.92
C VAL A 596 1.84 10.37 38.67
N LEU A 597 2.80 9.44 38.82
CA LEU A 597 3.42 8.72 37.71
C LEU A 597 2.38 7.89 36.94
N LYS A 598 1.58 7.08 37.65
CA LYS A 598 0.49 6.29 37.06
C LYS A 598 -0.50 7.15 36.27
N GLY A 599 -0.75 8.37 36.72
CA GLY A 599 -1.67 9.28 36.02
C GLY A 599 -1.14 9.76 34.66
N LEU A 600 0.17 9.69 34.41
CA LEU A 600 0.74 10.06 33.11
C LEU A 600 0.56 8.98 32.04
N GLU A 601 0.17 7.75 32.39
CA GLU A 601 0.16 6.59 31.47
C GLU A 601 -1.02 6.58 30.48
N PHE A 602 -2.10 7.33 30.77
CA PHE A 602 -3.36 7.17 30.05
C PHE A 602 -3.42 7.89 28.69
N ARG A 603 -3.24 9.21 28.66
CA ARG A 603 -3.25 10.02 27.43
C ARG A 603 -2.46 11.31 27.58
N THR A 604 -2.37 12.11 26.51
CA THR A 604 -1.65 13.40 26.46
C THR A 604 -2.63 14.57 26.28
N ASN A 605 -2.12 15.81 26.19
CA ASN A 605 -2.91 17.02 25.89
C ASN A 605 -3.27 17.15 24.39
N TYR A 606 -3.42 16.04 23.67
CA TYR A 606 -3.51 15.96 22.20
C TYR A 606 -4.53 16.93 21.56
N HIS A 607 -5.69 17.13 22.18
CA HIS A 607 -6.76 17.97 21.64
C HIS A 607 -6.54 19.48 21.80
N LEU A 608 -5.68 19.91 22.74
CA LEU A 608 -5.40 21.35 22.98
C LEU A 608 -4.95 22.04 21.69
N HIS A 609 -4.06 21.36 20.97
CA HIS A 609 -3.39 21.86 19.78
C HIS A 609 -4.35 22.13 18.61
N ARG A 610 -5.51 21.45 18.61
CA ARG A 610 -6.53 21.58 17.56
C ARG A 610 -7.23 22.94 17.58
N GLN A 611 -7.10 23.70 18.66
CA GLN A 611 -7.57 25.09 18.75
C GLN A 611 -6.77 26.05 17.87
N CYS A 612 -5.63 25.60 17.32
CA CYS A 612 -4.80 26.36 16.39
C CYS A 612 -4.25 27.69 16.94
N GLN A 613 -4.07 27.81 18.25
CA GLN A 613 -3.46 28.98 18.92
C GLN A 613 -2.00 28.73 19.37
N ASN A 614 -1.30 29.76 19.84
CA ASN A 614 0.06 29.59 20.35
C ASN A 614 0.04 28.80 21.68
N ASP A 615 0.59 27.59 21.66
CA ASP A 615 0.59 26.67 22.81
C ASP A 615 1.87 26.71 23.64
N LEU A 616 2.86 27.52 23.29
CA LEU A 616 4.20 27.49 23.89
C LEU A 616 4.17 27.57 25.42
N GLU A 617 3.48 28.55 25.98
CA GLU A 617 3.47 28.75 27.43
C GLU A 617 2.68 27.66 28.16
N LEU A 618 1.60 27.15 27.57
CA LEU A 618 0.84 26.02 28.13
C LEU A 618 1.66 24.73 28.07
N GLN A 619 2.40 24.50 26.98
CA GLN A 619 3.28 23.34 26.83
C GLN A 619 4.48 23.42 27.77
N LYS A 620 5.11 24.58 27.96
CA LYS A 620 6.17 24.74 28.99
C LYS A 620 5.66 24.40 30.38
N LYS A 621 4.48 24.89 30.78
CA LYS A 621 3.87 24.57 32.08
C LYS A 621 3.61 23.07 32.22
N SER A 622 2.99 22.45 31.21
CA SER A 622 2.70 21.01 31.21
C SER A 622 3.97 20.15 31.18
N GLY A 623 4.93 20.49 30.32
CA GLY A 623 6.22 19.82 30.19
C GLY A 623 7.03 19.90 31.47
N GLN A 624 7.06 21.05 32.13
CA GLN A 624 7.72 21.20 33.44
C GLN A 624 7.08 20.33 34.52
N LEU A 625 5.75 20.19 34.54
CA LEU A 625 5.05 19.30 35.46
C LEU A 625 5.43 17.84 35.22
N ILE A 626 5.38 17.40 33.95
CA ILE A 626 5.75 16.03 33.55
C ILE A 626 7.21 15.75 33.92
N HIS A 627 8.13 16.67 33.60
CA HIS A 627 9.55 16.55 33.95
C HIS A 627 9.77 16.40 35.46
N LYS A 628 9.11 17.23 36.28
CA LYS A 628 9.20 17.12 37.75
C LYS A 628 8.71 15.77 38.26
N ILE A 629 7.59 15.27 37.73
CA ILE A 629 7.04 13.96 38.09
C ILE A 629 8.02 12.84 37.71
N MET A 630 8.55 12.87 36.50
CA MET A 630 9.46 11.84 36.00
C MET A 630 10.78 11.83 36.78
N VAL A 631 11.43 12.98 36.99
CA VAL A 631 12.67 13.08 37.79
C VAL A 631 12.47 12.66 39.24
N ALA A 632 11.30 12.93 39.83
CA ALA A 632 11.03 12.52 41.22
C ALA A 632 10.92 10.99 41.39
N ASN A 633 10.54 10.28 40.33
CA ASN A 633 10.41 8.81 40.29
C ASN A 633 11.67 8.12 39.75
N TYR A 634 12.42 8.77 38.86
CA TYR A 634 13.64 8.25 38.25
C TYR A 634 14.81 9.25 38.40
N PRO A 635 15.29 9.52 39.64
CA PRO A 635 16.28 10.55 39.92
C PRO A 635 17.63 10.32 39.21
N GLU A 636 17.97 9.08 38.90
CA GLU A 636 19.18 8.68 38.18
C GLU A 636 19.26 9.23 36.74
N TYR A 637 18.12 9.61 36.15
CA TYR A 637 18.04 10.13 34.78
C TYR A 637 17.83 11.66 34.73
N HIS A 638 18.06 12.36 35.85
CA HIS A 638 17.91 13.82 35.92
C HIS A 638 19.00 14.57 35.13
N GLN A 639 20.23 14.07 35.13
CA GLN A 639 21.37 14.66 34.43
C GLN A 639 22.18 13.57 33.73
N PHE A 640 22.51 13.78 32.46
CA PHE A 640 23.32 12.83 31.70
C PHE A 640 24.80 12.96 32.08
N SER A 641 25.49 11.83 32.23
CA SER A 641 26.93 11.78 32.49
C SER A 641 27.72 12.09 31.21
N LYS A 642 28.83 12.84 31.31
CA LYS A 642 29.61 13.35 30.17
C LYS A 642 29.87 12.30 29.07
N ILE A 643 29.77 12.72 27.80
CA ILE A 643 30.16 11.91 26.63
C ILE A 643 31.61 11.47 26.81
N SER A 644 31.86 10.16 26.81
CA SER A 644 33.21 9.60 26.68
C SER A 644 33.79 9.99 25.32
N SER A 645 35.00 10.56 25.31
CA SER A 645 35.68 11.13 24.14
C SER A 645 35.43 10.36 22.83
N ILE A 646 34.79 11.02 21.85
CA ILE A 646 34.67 10.48 20.50
C ILE A 646 36.02 10.65 19.79
N THR A 647 36.59 9.56 19.32
CA THR A 647 37.73 9.62 18.39
C THR A 647 37.20 9.83 16.97
N THR A 648 37.95 10.52 16.10
CA THR A 648 37.57 10.82 14.70
C THR A 648 37.29 9.59 13.82
N LYS A 649 37.44 8.37 14.35
CA LYS A 649 37.16 7.09 13.68
C LYS A 649 35.87 6.41 14.16
N GLN A 650 35.18 6.92 15.17
CA GLN A 650 33.95 6.31 15.71
C GLN A 650 32.70 6.88 15.04
N LYS A 651 31.73 6.00 14.75
CA LYS A 651 30.42 6.37 14.19
C LYS A 651 29.60 7.17 15.20
N ILE A 652 28.76 8.08 14.71
CA ILE A 652 27.77 8.77 15.54
C ILE A 652 26.58 7.84 15.78
N LYS A 653 26.40 7.41 17.03
CA LYS A 653 25.22 6.69 17.51
C LYS A 653 24.00 7.60 17.65
N VAL A 654 22.94 7.29 16.92
CA VAL A 654 21.65 7.99 16.94
C VAL A 654 20.55 6.99 17.29
N GLY A 655 19.73 7.32 18.29
CA GLY A 655 18.54 6.54 18.63
C GLY A 655 17.25 7.26 18.23
N TYR A 656 16.28 6.51 17.73
CA TYR A 656 14.92 7.00 17.49
C TYR A 656 13.92 6.25 18.37
N VAL A 657 13.07 6.98 19.09
CA VAL A 657 12.11 6.41 20.05
C VAL A 657 10.69 6.79 19.64
N SER A 658 9.83 5.80 19.36
CA SER A 658 8.44 6.07 19.00
C SER A 658 7.52 4.86 19.25
N ALA A 659 6.29 5.14 19.64
CA ALA A 659 5.21 4.14 19.67
C ALA A 659 4.59 3.87 18.29
N ASN A 660 5.00 4.62 17.26
CA ASN A 660 4.39 4.67 15.93
C ASN A 660 5.30 4.13 14.82
N PHE A 661 6.31 3.30 15.13
CA PHE A 661 7.07 2.52 14.12
C PHE A 661 6.22 1.41 13.50
N ARG A 662 5.14 1.80 12.84
CA ARG A 662 4.12 0.96 12.20
C ARG A 662 3.46 1.77 11.08
N ASN A 663 2.51 1.21 10.35
CA ASN A 663 1.73 1.89 9.33
C ASN A 663 0.89 3.03 9.94
N ASN A 664 1.54 4.18 10.08
CA ASN A 664 1.02 5.42 10.63
C ASN A 664 1.55 6.58 9.78
N SER A 665 0.80 7.68 9.74
CA SER A 665 1.17 8.84 8.95
C SER A 665 2.58 9.38 9.25
N GLY A 666 3.00 9.41 10.52
CA GLY A 666 4.32 9.89 10.92
C GLY A 666 5.47 8.95 10.55
N ALA A 667 5.17 7.66 10.36
CA ALA A 667 6.17 6.64 10.11
C ALA A 667 6.72 6.72 8.68
N LYS A 668 5.86 7.04 7.69
CA LYS A 668 6.22 7.05 6.26
C LYS A 668 7.39 7.99 5.97
N TRP A 669 7.39 9.19 6.53
CA TRP A 669 8.46 10.17 6.31
C TRP A 669 9.70 9.89 7.19
N LEU A 670 9.50 9.41 8.42
CA LEU A 670 10.61 9.07 9.30
C LEU A 670 11.44 7.90 8.76
N LEU A 671 10.78 6.94 8.10
CA LEU A 671 11.44 5.83 7.42
C LEU A 671 12.42 6.31 6.35
N GLY A 672 12.10 7.41 5.65
CA GLY A 672 13.00 8.04 4.69
C GLY A 672 14.33 8.50 5.30
N TRP A 673 14.32 9.04 6.52
CA TRP A 673 15.57 9.35 7.23
C TRP A 673 16.37 8.07 7.54
N MET A 674 15.71 7.00 8.02
CA MET A 674 16.38 5.75 8.36
C MET A 674 17.02 5.07 7.14
N LYS A 675 16.30 5.05 6.01
CA LYS A 675 16.70 4.37 4.78
C LYS A 675 17.99 4.94 4.18
N HIS A 676 18.23 6.25 4.36
CA HIS A 676 19.26 6.98 3.62
C HIS A 676 20.48 7.39 4.45
N HIS A 677 20.47 7.22 5.78
CA HIS A 677 21.65 7.45 6.62
C HIS A 677 22.87 6.60 6.18
N PRO A 678 24.07 7.18 6.01
CA PRO A 678 25.26 6.45 5.57
C PRO A 678 25.80 5.58 6.71
N LYS A 679 25.65 4.27 6.56
CA LYS A 679 26.02 3.25 7.55
C LYS A 679 27.50 3.27 7.96
N ASN A 680 28.38 3.94 7.20
CA ASN A 680 29.80 4.08 7.56
C ASN A 680 30.05 5.22 8.57
N GLN A 681 29.13 6.18 8.72
CA GLN A 681 29.27 7.35 9.60
C GLN A 681 28.32 7.30 10.80
N PHE A 682 27.14 6.70 10.65
CA PHE A 682 26.12 6.62 11.69
C PHE A 682 25.81 5.18 12.10
N GLU A 683 25.46 5.01 13.37
CA GLU A 683 24.92 3.78 13.94
C GLU A 683 23.51 4.09 14.44
N ILE A 684 22.49 3.53 13.79
CA ILE A 684 21.09 3.87 14.01
C ILE A 684 20.42 2.79 14.86
N SER A 685 19.84 3.18 15.99
CA SER A 685 19.04 2.30 16.86
C SER A 685 17.59 2.76 16.92
N CYS A 686 16.64 1.82 16.88
CA CYS A 686 15.21 2.10 17.02
C CYS A 686 14.65 1.48 18.31
N TYR A 687 13.87 2.25 19.06
CA TYR A 687 13.20 1.84 20.30
C TYR A 687 11.69 1.96 20.13
N HIS A 688 11.03 0.84 19.80
CA HIS A 688 9.60 0.80 19.59
C HIS A 688 8.83 0.64 20.90
N LEU A 689 7.97 1.61 21.24
CA LEU A 689 7.16 1.62 22.47
C LEU A 689 5.72 1.12 22.27
N GLY A 690 5.33 0.82 21.03
CA GLY A 690 3.98 0.44 20.66
C GLY A 690 3.71 -1.04 20.90
N VAL A 691 2.45 -1.42 21.07
CA VAL A 691 2.05 -2.84 21.26
C VAL A 691 1.95 -3.58 19.92
N HIS A 692 1.63 -2.86 18.85
CA HIS A 692 1.36 -3.44 17.52
C HIS A 692 2.56 -3.29 16.58
N THR A 693 2.84 -4.35 15.83
CA THR A 693 3.83 -4.38 14.77
C THR A 693 3.17 -4.74 13.44
N ASP A 694 3.71 -4.23 12.34
CA ASP A 694 3.24 -4.52 10.99
C ASP A 694 4.39 -4.52 9.97
N PHE A 695 4.07 -4.49 8.68
CA PHE A 695 5.05 -4.52 7.60
C PHE A 695 5.99 -3.30 7.62
N ILE A 696 5.50 -2.10 7.98
CA ILE A 696 6.33 -0.90 8.13
C ILE A 696 7.28 -1.05 9.32
N THR A 697 6.85 -1.71 10.40
CA THR A 697 7.75 -2.05 11.52
C THR A 697 8.95 -2.89 11.06
N GLN A 698 8.75 -3.79 10.10
CA GLN A 698 9.85 -4.58 9.55
C GLN A 698 10.83 -3.71 8.76
N ASP A 699 10.36 -2.70 8.03
CA ASP A 699 11.24 -1.75 7.33
C ASP A 699 12.13 -0.98 8.32
N PHE A 700 11.57 -0.50 9.44
CA PHE A 700 12.38 0.11 10.50
C PHE A 700 13.45 -0.84 11.03
N LYS A 701 13.11 -2.13 11.20
CA LYS A 701 14.08 -3.15 11.64
C LYS A 701 15.18 -3.40 10.61
N ILE A 702 14.87 -3.36 9.31
CA ILE A 702 15.83 -3.55 8.21
C ILE A 702 16.80 -2.36 8.11
N TYR A 703 16.29 -1.14 8.29
CA TYR A 703 17.09 0.08 8.12
C TYR A 703 17.85 0.50 9.39
N SER A 704 17.45 0.03 10.56
CA SER A 704 18.23 0.18 11.81
C SER A 704 19.36 -0.85 11.93
N GLU A 705 20.44 -0.49 12.61
CA GLU A 705 21.47 -1.45 13.04
C GLU A 705 20.91 -2.36 14.16
N VAL A 706 20.15 -1.76 15.08
CA VAL A 706 19.50 -2.47 16.18
C VAL A 706 18.06 -1.98 16.35
N PHE A 707 17.14 -2.93 16.48
CA PHE A 707 15.72 -2.65 16.74
C PHE A 707 15.29 -3.30 18.05
N TYR A 708 14.83 -2.49 19.00
CA TYR A 708 14.27 -2.94 20.26
C TYR A 708 12.76 -2.71 20.32
N HIS A 709 12.04 -3.60 21.00
CA HIS A 709 10.59 -3.53 21.17
C HIS A 709 10.23 -3.63 22.65
N PHE A 710 9.68 -2.55 23.20
CA PHE A 710 9.31 -2.40 24.61
C PHE A 710 7.82 -2.00 24.75
N PRO A 711 6.88 -2.95 24.52
CA PRO A 711 5.45 -2.63 24.51
C PRO A 711 4.88 -2.32 25.89
N GLU A 712 5.54 -2.72 26.99
CA GLU A 712 4.97 -2.64 28.35
C GLU A 712 5.84 -1.86 29.33
N ASP A 713 7.16 -1.84 29.14
CA ASP A 713 8.10 -1.39 30.17
C ASP A 713 9.00 -0.23 29.67
N ILE A 714 8.65 0.98 30.07
CA ILE A 714 9.42 2.20 29.76
C ILE A 714 10.74 2.28 30.55
N GLU A 715 10.83 1.58 31.69
CA GLU A 715 12.04 1.57 32.51
C GLU A 715 13.12 0.71 31.85
N LEU A 716 12.77 -0.48 31.36
CA LEU A 716 13.67 -1.30 30.54
C LEU A 716 14.11 -0.58 29.27
N ALA A 717 13.19 0.16 28.62
CA ALA A 717 13.54 0.98 27.47
C ALA A 717 14.57 2.06 27.84
N GLY A 718 14.36 2.77 28.95
CA GLY A 718 15.30 3.78 29.46
C GLY A 718 16.67 3.19 29.81
N GLN A 719 16.71 2.06 30.51
CA GLN A 719 17.94 1.34 30.86
C GLN A 719 18.72 0.91 29.61
N GLN A 720 18.04 0.40 28.59
CA GLN A 720 18.67 0.00 27.33
C GLN A 720 19.23 1.21 26.57
N ILE A 721 18.50 2.33 26.49
CA ILE A 721 18.98 3.57 25.86
C ILE A 721 20.26 4.07 26.52
N ILE A 722 20.31 4.09 27.86
CA ILE A 722 21.51 4.50 28.60
C ILE A 722 22.68 3.54 28.31
N LYS A 723 22.41 2.24 28.25
CA LYS A 723 23.40 1.21 27.96
C LYS A 723 23.99 1.34 26.54
N ASP A 724 23.19 1.76 25.57
CA ASP A 724 23.63 1.93 24.18
C ASP A 724 24.56 3.14 23.99
N GLN A 725 24.61 4.05 24.99
CA GLN A 725 25.48 5.23 25.03
C GLN A 725 25.36 6.09 23.76
N LEU A 726 24.11 6.45 23.43
CA LEU A 726 23.80 7.24 22.26
C LEU A 726 24.40 8.65 22.38
N HIS A 727 24.80 9.23 21.25
CA HIS A 727 25.18 10.64 21.20
C HIS A 727 23.95 11.54 21.02
N ILE A 728 22.98 11.07 20.23
CA ILE A 728 21.74 11.80 19.92
C ILE A 728 20.55 10.85 20.12
N LEU A 729 19.49 11.36 20.73
CA LEU A 729 18.21 10.68 20.87
C LEU A 729 17.08 11.52 20.28
N VAL A 730 16.28 10.94 19.40
CA VAL A 730 15.23 11.65 18.67
C VAL A 730 13.87 11.06 19.00
N TYR A 731 12.96 11.92 19.45
CA TYR A 731 11.55 11.63 19.69
C TYR A 731 10.70 12.32 18.64
N PRO A 732 10.37 11.66 17.51
CA PRO A 732 9.72 12.30 16.37
C PRO A 732 8.26 12.71 16.63
N ASP A 733 7.63 12.21 17.69
CA ASP A 733 6.18 12.28 17.90
C ASP A 733 5.76 12.53 19.36
N ILE A 734 6.54 13.37 20.07
CA ILE A 734 6.13 13.87 21.39
C ILE A 734 4.72 14.49 21.28
N CYS A 735 3.94 14.36 22.37
CA CYS A 735 2.53 14.72 22.51
C CYS A 735 1.52 13.75 21.88
N GLN A 736 1.95 12.77 21.08
CA GLN A 736 1.02 11.75 20.58
C GLN A 736 0.86 10.54 21.51
N ASN A 737 1.93 10.14 22.20
CA ASN A 737 1.93 8.94 23.03
C ASN A 737 2.40 9.25 24.46
N PRO A 738 1.68 8.78 25.49
CA PRO A 738 2.08 8.97 26.89
C PRO A 738 3.51 8.50 27.21
N LYS A 739 3.91 7.34 26.70
CA LYS A 739 5.24 6.75 26.96
C LYS A 739 6.35 7.58 26.34
N SER A 740 6.17 8.03 25.09
CA SER A 740 7.11 8.95 24.44
C SER A 740 7.28 10.22 25.27
N ASN A 741 6.19 10.81 25.79
CA ASN A 741 6.26 12.01 26.64
C ASN A 741 6.99 11.76 27.96
N GLN A 742 6.71 10.64 28.62
CA GLN A 742 7.38 10.26 29.88
C GLN A 742 8.88 10.09 29.67
N MET A 743 9.31 9.36 28.64
CA MET A 743 10.72 9.14 28.34
C MET A 743 11.42 10.43 27.90
N ALA A 744 10.78 11.23 27.04
CA ALA A 744 11.31 12.51 26.57
C ALA A 744 11.52 13.51 27.71
N ALA A 745 10.74 13.39 28.80
CA ALA A 745 10.88 14.23 29.99
C ALA A 745 12.07 13.86 30.90
N LEU A 746 12.77 12.77 30.60
CA LEU A 746 14.04 12.36 31.21
C LEU A 746 15.20 12.73 30.29
N ARG A 747 16.42 12.80 30.85
CA ARG A 747 17.64 13.05 30.09
C ARG A 747 18.37 11.73 29.83
N LEU A 748 17.98 11.04 28.76
CA LEU A 748 18.48 9.70 28.39
C LEU A 748 19.64 9.73 27.38
N ALA A 749 19.90 10.87 26.76
CA ALA A 749 21.08 11.12 25.93
C ALA A 749 21.60 12.56 26.13
N PRO A 750 22.86 12.86 25.77
CA PRO A 750 23.43 14.21 25.90
C PRO A 750 22.72 15.25 25.04
N ILE A 751 22.25 14.83 23.87
CA ILE A 751 21.52 15.66 22.90
C ILE A 751 20.19 14.96 22.65
N GLN A 752 19.09 15.65 22.93
CA GLN A 752 17.75 15.15 22.63
C GLN A 752 17.03 16.08 21.66
N CYS A 753 16.45 15.50 20.63
CA CYS A 753 15.71 16.23 19.61
C CYS A 753 14.25 15.74 19.56
N THR A 754 13.37 16.62 19.10
CA THR A 754 12.04 16.23 18.63
C THR A 754 11.83 16.69 17.19
N SER A 755 10.71 16.29 16.58
CA SER A 755 10.38 16.66 15.20
C SER A 755 8.87 16.74 15.02
N TRP A 756 8.43 17.13 13.83
CA TRP A 756 7.05 17.53 13.54
C TRP A 756 6.07 16.37 13.34
N GLY A 757 6.38 15.14 13.80
CA GLY A 757 5.38 14.08 13.89
C GLY A 757 4.15 14.56 14.67
N HIS A 758 4.36 15.39 15.69
CA HIS A 758 3.36 16.35 16.14
C HIS A 758 3.89 17.77 15.96
N PRO A 759 3.34 18.61 15.06
CA PRO A 759 3.91 19.90 14.66
C PRO A 759 3.69 21.02 15.70
N VAL A 760 4.11 20.78 16.95
CA VAL A 760 4.01 21.69 18.09
C VAL A 760 5.21 21.47 19.03
N THR A 761 5.69 22.53 19.66
CA THR A 761 6.66 22.47 20.75
C THR A 761 6.34 21.41 21.81
N SER A 762 7.35 20.69 22.28
CA SER A 762 7.18 19.74 23.40
C SER A 762 7.01 20.44 24.73
N GLY A 763 7.58 21.64 24.89
CA GLY A 763 7.63 22.36 26.17
C GLY A 763 8.49 21.68 27.24
N LEU A 764 9.18 20.59 26.90
CA LEU A 764 9.99 19.82 27.83
C LEU A 764 11.38 20.45 27.96
N PRO A 765 11.88 20.66 29.20
CA PRO A 765 13.21 21.25 29.42
C PRO A 765 14.37 20.33 29.03
N THR A 766 14.07 19.06 28.70
CA THR A 766 15.02 18.01 28.36
C THR A 766 15.21 17.82 26.85
N ILE A 767 14.46 18.53 26.01
CA ILE A 767 14.59 18.49 24.55
C ILE A 767 15.32 19.76 24.10
N ASP A 768 16.46 19.58 23.42
CA ASP A 768 17.35 20.67 23.04
C ASP A 768 16.96 21.29 21.68
N TYR A 769 16.54 20.46 20.73
CA TYR A 769 16.30 20.86 19.35
C TYR A 769 14.96 20.37 18.81
N TYR A 770 14.33 21.20 17.97
CA TYR A 770 13.17 20.83 17.17
C TYR A 770 13.56 20.75 15.69
N LEU A 771 13.55 19.54 15.13
CA LEU A 771 13.88 19.26 13.73
C LEU A 771 12.65 19.53 12.85
N SER A 772 12.67 20.66 12.15
CA SER A 772 11.56 21.18 11.35
C SER A 772 11.90 21.28 9.85
N SER A 773 10.99 21.87 9.08
CA SER A 773 11.10 22.17 7.66
C SER A 773 11.35 23.66 7.43
N GLU A 774 12.28 23.98 6.54
CA GLU A 774 12.54 25.34 6.07
C GLU A 774 11.32 25.96 5.38
N LEU A 775 10.65 25.23 4.49
CA LEU A 775 9.53 25.78 3.71
C LEU A 775 8.22 25.89 4.50
N MET A 776 8.06 25.14 5.58
CA MET A 776 6.82 25.16 6.38
C MET A 776 6.87 26.16 7.53
N GLU A 777 8.05 26.51 8.03
CA GLU A 777 8.18 27.49 9.12
C GLU A 777 7.95 28.93 8.61
N PRO A 778 7.27 29.79 9.39
CA PRO A 778 7.30 31.23 9.13
C PRO A 778 8.64 31.82 9.57
N ASP A 779 8.89 33.07 9.18
CA ASP A 779 10.13 33.77 9.53
C ASP A 779 10.35 33.83 11.05
N ASN A 780 9.28 34.10 11.82
CA ASN A 780 9.27 34.14 13.29
C ASN A 780 9.10 32.76 13.96
N GLY A 781 9.25 31.65 13.23
CA GLY A 781 8.96 30.30 13.74
C GLY A 781 9.68 29.93 15.04
N GLU A 782 10.88 30.47 15.29
CA GLU A 782 11.65 30.25 16.54
C GLU A 782 10.84 30.66 17.80
N GLU A 783 9.98 31.68 17.70
CA GLU A 783 9.16 32.18 18.81
C GLU A 783 8.04 31.20 19.23
N HIS A 784 7.81 30.14 18.45
CA HIS A 784 6.78 29.14 18.69
C HIS A 784 7.29 27.90 19.45
N TYR A 785 8.60 27.80 19.68
CA TYR A 785 9.24 26.63 20.26
C TYR A 785 9.99 26.95 21.56
N SER A 786 10.00 25.96 22.46
CA SER A 786 10.88 25.99 23.65
C SER A 786 12.28 25.50 23.34
N GLU A 787 12.37 24.62 22.35
CA GLU A 787 13.57 24.04 21.78
C GLU A 787 14.20 24.99 20.77
N LYS A 788 15.49 24.82 20.48
CA LYS A 788 16.13 25.52 19.36
C LYS A 788 15.65 24.95 18.03
N LEU A 789 15.13 25.80 17.16
CA LEU A 789 14.59 25.37 15.87
C LEU A 789 15.72 25.01 14.90
N VAL A 790 15.57 23.88 14.21
CA VAL A 790 16.46 23.43 13.14
C VAL A 790 15.63 23.31 11.87
N ARG A 791 15.84 24.20 10.92
CA ARG A 791 15.13 24.22 9.63
C ARG A 791 15.88 23.34 8.63
N LEU A 792 15.41 22.11 8.43
CA LEU A 792 15.95 21.23 7.40
C LEU A 792 15.47 21.71 6.02
N PRO A 793 16.29 21.62 4.96
CA PRO A 793 15.93 22.08 3.63
C PRO A 793 14.60 21.54 3.13
N ASN A 794 13.94 22.34 2.28
CA ASN A 794 12.68 21.99 1.65
C ASN A 794 11.58 21.63 2.69
N ILE A 795 10.84 20.55 2.46
CA ILE A 795 9.79 20.04 3.37
C ILE A 795 10.36 19.27 4.57
N GLY A 796 11.69 19.18 4.70
CA GLY A 796 12.39 18.60 5.86
C GLY A 796 12.30 17.07 5.97
N VAL A 797 11.69 16.38 5.01
CA VAL A 797 11.53 14.92 5.04
C VAL A 797 11.71 14.26 3.67
N CYS A 798 12.13 13.00 3.69
CA CYS A 798 12.21 12.14 2.51
C CYS A 798 10.94 11.25 2.49
N TYR A 799 9.98 11.59 1.64
CA TYR A 799 8.68 10.88 1.56
C TYR A 799 8.58 10.05 0.27
N PRO A 800 8.18 8.77 0.34
CA PRO A 800 8.03 7.93 -0.86
C PRO A 800 6.79 8.32 -1.68
N GLN A 801 6.86 8.23 -3.01
CA GLN A 801 5.69 8.45 -3.85
C GLN A 801 4.65 7.34 -3.66
N SER A 802 3.36 7.69 -3.67
CA SER A 802 2.28 6.72 -3.49
C SER A 802 2.10 5.87 -4.75
N VAL A 803 1.90 4.56 -4.55
CA VAL A 803 1.53 3.65 -5.64
C VAL A 803 0.03 3.81 -5.94
N LEU A 804 -0.29 4.21 -7.17
CA LEU A 804 -1.67 4.44 -7.57
C LEU A 804 -2.43 3.11 -7.78
N PRO A 805 -3.74 3.05 -7.46
CA PRO A 805 -4.55 1.87 -7.73
C PRO A 805 -4.62 1.52 -9.22
N THR A 806 -4.56 0.23 -9.54
CA THR A 806 -4.80 -0.29 -10.90
C THR A 806 -6.28 -0.51 -11.18
N SER A 807 -7.06 -0.86 -10.16
CA SER A 807 -8.53 -0.95 -10.24
C SER A 807 -9.14 0.43 -9.97
N LEU A 808 -9.53 1.12 -11.05
CA LEU A 808 -10.12 2.45 -10.98
C LEU A 808 -11.61 2.38 -10.64
N LYS A 809 -12.04 3.22 -9.69
CA LYS A 809 -13.45 3.45 -9.32
C LYS A 809 -14.01 4.69 -9.99
N LYS A 810 -15.33 4.79 -10.04
CA LYS A 810 -16.09 5.92 -10.60
C LYS A 810 -16.69 6.77 -9.49
N ARG A 811 -17.15 7.97 -9.83
CA ARG A 811 -17.84 8.90 -8.93
C ARG A 811 -19.05 8.26 -8.23
N ALA A 812 -19.84 7.49 -8.98
CA ALA A 812 -20.99 6.75 -8.44
C ALA A 812 -20.62 5.78 -7.29
N ASP A 813 -19.42 5.21 -7.27
CA ASP A 813 -18.97 4.31 -6.19
C ASP A 813 -18.82 5.05 -4.84
N PHE A 814 -18.75 6.39 -4.88
CA PHE A 814 -18.65 7.27 -3.72
C PHE A 814 -19.90 8.14 -3.51
N SER A 815 -21.01 7.83 -4.20
CA SER A 815 -22.24 8.65 -4.19
C SER A 815 -22.01 10.10 -4.65
N LEU A 816 -21.13 10.28 -5.65
CA LEU A 816 -20.86 11.56 -6.30
C LEU A 816 -21.54 11.59 -7.68
N GLU A 817 -22.04 12.75 -8.07
CA GLU A 817 -22.67 12.95 -9.37
C GLU A 817 -21.61 13.07 -10.47
N ASP A 818 -21.88 12.51 -11.65
CA ASP A 818 -20.91 12.47 -12.74
C ASP A 818 -20.57 13.88 -13.28
N ASP A 819 -21.54 14.80 -13.28
CA ASP A 819 -21.40 16.19 -13.78
C ASP A 819 -21.06 17.22 -12.69
N ALA A 820 -20.97 16.80 -11.42
CA ALA A 820 -20.59 17.68 -10.33
C ALA A 820 -19.12 18.10 -10.42
N LEU A 821 -18.81 19.26 -9.85
CA LEU A 821 -17.45 19.66 -9.56
C LEU A 821 -17.10 19.23 -8.13
N VAL A 822 -16.22 18.23 -8.00
CA VAL A 822 -15.93 17.56 -6.73
C VAL A 822 -14.76 18.24 -6.02
N TYR A 823 -15.07 18.92 -4.92
CA TYR A 823 -14.10 19.45 -3.97
C TYR A 823 -13.87 18.46 -2.84
N LEU A 824 -12.66 17.89 -2.77
CA LEU A 824 -12.27 16.97 -1.71
C LEU A 824 -11.73 17.74 -0.49
N SER A 825 -12.41 17.63 0.65
CA SER A 825 -11.92 18.08 1.95
C SER A 825 -11.89 16.90 2.92
N CYS A 826 -10.78 16.15 2.88
CA CYS A 826 -10.70 14.81 3.47
C CYS A 826 -9.87 14.74 4.76
N GLN A 827 -9.79 15.84 5.51
CA GLN A 827 -9.01 15.86 6.74
C GLN A 827 -9.80 15.23 7.89
N SER A 828 -9.12 14.79 8.95
CA SER A 828 -9.80 14.35 10.16
C SER A 828 -10.69 15.46 10.72
N LEU A 829 -11.92 15.13 11.14
CA LEU A 829 -12.95 16.13 11.45
C LEU A 829 -12.55 17.11 12.57
N PHE A 830 -11.68 16.71 13.50
CA PHE A 830 -11.13 17.60 14.54
C PHE A 830 -10.21 18.72 14.02
N LYS A 831 -9.92 18.77 12.71
CA LYS A 831 -9.20 19.90 12.08
C LYS A 831 -10.12 21.02 11.60
N TYR A 832 -11.44 20.83 11.60
CA TYR A 832 -12.40 21.82 11.09
C TYR A 832 -12.92 22.71 12.22
N LEU A 833 -12.40 23.95 12.27
CA LEU A 833 -12.83 24.95 13.24
C LEU A 833 -14.03 25.77 12.74
N PRO A 834 -14.98 26.14 13.63
CA PRO A 834 -16.27 26.73 13.26
C PRO A 834 -16.18 28.05 12.51
N GLN A 835 -15.14 28.85 12.74
CA GLN A 835 -14.96 30.12 12.03
C GLN A 835 -14.74 29.94 10.52
N HIS A 836 -14.36 28.76 10.04
CA HIS A 836 -14.03 28.51 8.63
C HIS A 836 -15.18 27.84 7.85
N ASP A 837 -16.27 27.43 8.51
CA ASP A 837 -17.34 26.64 7.86
C ASP A 837 -18.04 27.40 6.72
N TYR A 838 -18.08 28.74 6.79
CA TYR A 838 -18.71 29.59 5.78
C TYR A 838 -18.01 29.52 4.42
N ILE A 839 -16.73 29.12 4.37
CA ILE A 839 -15.93 29.04 3.14
C ILE A 839 -16.60 28.10 2.13
N PHE A 840 -17.08 26.94 2.58
CA PHE A 840 -17.75 25.96 1.70
C PHE A 840 -19.04 26.53 1.10
N ALA A 841 -19.85 27.21 1.90
CA ALA A 841 -21.08 27.85 1.44
C ALA A 841 -20.81 29.02 0.47
N ALA A 842 -19.73 29.78 0.71
CA ALA A 842 -19.30 30.87 -0.16
C ALA A 842 -18.84 30.35 -1.53
N ILE A 843 -18.08 29.24 -1.58
CA ILE A 843 -17.69 28.59 -2.85
C ILE A 843 -18.94 28.05 -3.56
N ALA A 844 -19.81 27.33 -2.86
CA ALA A 844 -21.05 26.76 -3.40
C ALA A 844 -21.96 27.82 -4.04
N LYS A 845 -22.00 29.02 -3.46
CA LYS A 845 -22.80 30.14 -3.98
C LYS A 845 -22.34 30.58 -5.37
N CYS A 846 -21.04 30.50 -5.63
CA CYS A 846 -20.42 30.88 -6.89
C CYS A 846 -20.34 29.70 -7.89
N VAL A 847 -20.33 28.47 -7.40
CA VAL A 847 -20.20 27.24 -8.19
C VAL A 847 -21.39 26.30 -7.91
N PRO A 848 -22.56 26.50 -8.56
CA PRO A 848 -23.78 25.79 -8.20
C PRO A 848 -23.72 24.26 -8.35
N GLN A 849 -22.82 23.74 -9.18
CA GLN A 849 -22.61 22.31 -9.43
C GLN A 849 -21.57 21.67 -8.49
N SER A 850 -21.13 22.36 -7.44
CA SER A 850 -20.10 21.86 -6.53
C SER A 850 -20.60 20.72 -5.63
N GLN A 851 -19.79 19.69 -5.41
CA GLN A 851 -19.95 18.73 -4.32
C GLN A 851 -18.71 18.76 -3.41
N PHE A 852 -18.91 19.03 -2.11
CA PHE A 852 -17.86 19.01 -1.09
C PHE A 852 -17.86 17.67 -0.37
N VAL A 853 -16.76 16.92 -0.51
CA VAL A 853 -16.64 15.58 0.05
C VAL A 853 -15.88 15.63 1.37
N PHE A 854 -16.49 15.09 2.42
CA PHE A 854 -15.90 14.92 3.74
C PHE A 854 -15.88 13.44 4.12
N ILE A 855 -14.81 12.99 4.79
CA ILE A 855 -14.73 11.64 5.34
C ILE A 855 -15.30 11.64 6.76
N LYS A 856 -16.28 10.78 7.02
CA LYS A 856 -16.88 10.63 8.36
C LYS A 856 -15.83 10.23 9.40
N SER A 857 -16.09 10.59 10.66
CA SER A 857 -15.27 10.08 11.75
C SER A 857 -15.37 8.56 11.84
N ASP A 858 -14.21 7.91 11.97
CA ASP A 858 -14.05 6.50 12.31
C ASP A 858 -14.25 6.20 13.80
N ILE A 859 -14.35 7.25 14.63
CA ILE A 859 -14.48 7.16 16.08
C ILE A 859 -15.95 7.26 16.52
N SER A 860 -16.70 8.24 16.00
CA SER A 860 -18.09 8.47 16.44
C SER A 860 -18.93 9.21 15.41
N GLU A 861 -20.18 8.75 15.25
CA GLU A 861 -21.17 9.41 14.40
C GLU A 861 -21.62 10.75 15.01
N ALA A 862 -21.53 10.94 16.32
CA ALA A 862 -21.86 12.20 16.97
C ALA A 862 -20.98 13.36 16.47
N ILE A 863 -19.68 13.12 16.31
CA ILE A 863 -18.72 14.07 15.74
C ILE A 863 -19.13 14.45 14.31
N THR A 864 -19.45 13.45 13.47
CA THR A 864 -19.91 13.67 12.10
C THR A 864 -21.20 14.51 12.07
N ARG A 865 -22.18 14.19 12.92
CA ARG A 865 -23.45 14.92 13.02
C ARG A 865 -23.26 16.37 13.45
N LYS A 866 -22.35 16.66 14.39
CA LYS A 866 -22.07 18.03 14.83
C LYS A 866 -21.43 18.87 13.72
N LEU A 867 -20.46 18.33 12.97
CA LEU A 867 -19.94 19.03 11.79
C LEU A 867 -21.05 19.27 10.75
N HIS A 868 -21.86 18.25 10.45
CA HIS A 868 -22.95 18.39 9.49
C HIS A 868 -23.95 19.50 9.90
N ARG A 869 -24.30 19.59 11.19
CA ARG A 869 -25.15 20.67 11.73
C ARG A 869 -24.52 22.06 11.56
N ARG A 870 -23.21 22.17 11.77
CA ARG A 870 -22.47 23.43 11.55
C ARG A 870 -22.48 23.84 10.08
N LEU A 871 -22.25 22.90 9.16
CA LEU A 871 -22.35 23.13 7.73
C LEU A 871 -23.77 23.52 7.31
N GLN A 872 -24.81 22.87 7.83
CA GLN A 872 -26.21 23.27 7.60
C GLN A 872 -26.46 24.74 7.96
N LYS A 873 -25.98 25.19 9.12
CA LYS A 873 -26.07 26.60 9.54
C LYS A 873 -25.30 27.53 8.60
N ALA A 874 -24.08 27.15 8.21
CA ALA A 874 -23.25 27.94 7.30
C ALA A 874 -23.91 28.09 5.92
N PHE A 875 -24.35 27.00 5.30
CA PHE A 875 -25.03 27.03 4.00
C PHE A 875 -26.36 27.80 4.03
N ALA A 876 -27.14 27.62 5.11
CA ALA A 876 -28.39 28.36 5.28
C ALA A 876 -28.18 29.88 5.30
N SER A 877 -27.04 30.37 5.81
CA SER A 877 -26.71 31.80 5.81
C SER A 877 -26.48 32.39 4.41
N PHE A 878 -26.22 31.53 3.41
CA PHE A 878 -26.10 31.89 1.98
C PHE A 878 -27.38 31.57 1.17
N GLY A 879 -28.43 31.10 1.85
CA GLY A 879 -29.68 30.66 1.23
C GLY A 879 -29.56 29.31 0.50
N LEU A 880 -28.62 28.46 0.90
CA LEU A 880 -28.36 27.14 0.32
C LEU A 880 -28.71 26.04 1.33
N LYS A 881 -28.96 24.82 0.85
CA LYS A 881 -29.15 23.63 1.69
C LYS A 881 -27.91 22.76 1.59
N SER A 882 -27.22 22.50 2.70
CA SER A 882 -25.97 21.74 2.66
C SER A 882 -26.14 20.32 2.10
N GLU A 883 -27.33 19.71 2.21
CA GLU A 883 -27.61 18.38 1.67
C GLU A 883 -27.52 18.29 0.14
N GLU A 884 -27.62 19.43 -0.56
CA GLU A 884 -27.46 19.51 -2.01
C GLU A 884 -25.98 19.59 -2.43
N TYR A 885 -25.07 19.89 -1.49
CA TYR A 885 -23.66 20.20 -1.78
C TYR A 885 -22.67 19.33 -1.00
N CYS A 886 -22.96 18.92 0.23
CA CYS A 886 -22.03 18.20 1.10
C CYS A 886 -22.28 16.69 1.06
N VAL A 887 -21.24 15.93 0.72
CA VAL A 887 -21.27 14.47 0.66
C VAL A 887 -20.38 13.91 1.77
N MET A 888 -20.96 13.07 2.63
CA MET A 888 -20.28 12.45 3.77
C MET A 888 -19.96 10.98 3.46
N VAL A 889 -18.72 10.69 3.06
CA VAL A 889 -18.28 9.32 2.72
C VAL A 889 -17.78 8.58 3.96
N PRO A 890 -18.01 7.26 4.09
CA PRO A 890 -17.54 6.48 5.23
C PRO A 890 -16.00 6.45 5.31
N PRO A 891 -15.41 6.05 6.45
CA PRO A 891 -13.97 5.79 6.54
C PRO A 891 -13.50 4.83 5.45
N LEU A 892 -12.40 5.18 4.77
CA LEU A 892 -11.91 4.46 3.60
C LEU A 892 -10.59 3.74 3.89
N ASN A 893 -10.40 2.57 3.25
CA ASN A 893 -9.06 1.98 3.15
C ASN A 893 -8.17 2.80 2.19
N GLN A 894 -6.87 2.51 2.16
CA GLN A 894 -5.91 3.27 1.34
C GLN A 894 -6.25 3.27 -0.16
N VAL A 895 -6.69 2.13 -0.71
CA VAL A 895 -6.99 1.99 -2.16
C VAL A 895 -8.20 2.83 -2.54
N ASP A 896 -9.24 2.80 -1.70
CA ASP A 896 -10.46 3.57 -1.92
C ASP A 896 -10.24 5.07 -1.70
N TYR A 897 -9.39 5.44 -0.73
CA TYR A 897 -8.99 6.82 -0.51
C TYR A 897 -8.23 7.41 -1.72
N LEU A 898 -7.29 6.66 -2.32
CA LEU A 898 -6.59 7.10 -3.53
C LEU A 898 -7.53 7.19 -4.74
N ASN A 899 -8.47 6.24 -4.87
CA ASN A 899 -9.52 6.33 -5.89
C ASN A 899 -10.40 7.57 -5.71
N LEU A 900 -10.75 7.93 -4.48
CA LEU A 900 -11.49 9.16 -4.19
C LEU A 900 -10.73 10.41 -4.65
N ASN A 901 -9.40 10.45 -4.43
CA ASN A 901 -8.56 11.53 -4.95
C ASN A 901 -8.57 11.58 -6.48
N LEU A 902 -8.50 10.43 -7.16
CA LEU A 902 -8.48 10.34 -8.64
C LEU A 902 -9.79 10.80 -9.30
N VAL A 903 -10.94 10.67 -8.61
CA VAL A 903 -12.25 11.11 -9.13
C VAL A 903 -12.65 12.52 -8.70
N SER A 904 -11.84 13.17 -7.87
CA SER A 904 -12.05 14.54 -7.39
C SER A 904 -11.41 15.57 -8.32
N ASP A 905 -11.92 16.81 -8.31
CA ASP A 905 -11.44 17.89 -9.19
C ASP A 905 -10.50 18.88 -8.48
N VAL A 906 -10.75 19.17 -7.21
CA VAL A 906 -9.98 20.12 -6.41
C VAL A 906 -9.86 19.62 -4.97
N PHE A 907 -8.67 19.70 -4.39
CA PHE A 907 -8.42 19.47 -2.97
C PHE A 907 -8.48 20.77 -2.19
N LEU A 908 -9.32 20.80 -1.15
CA LEU A 908 -9.45 21.93 -0.24
C LEU A 908 -8.73 21.62 1.07
N ASP A 909 -7.55 22.22 1.27
CA ASP A 909 -6.81 22.09 2.52
C ASP A 909 -7.51 22.83 3.66
N THR A 910 -7.39 22.31 4.88
CA THR A 910 -7.97 22.92 6.08
C THR A 910 -7.09 24.04 6.64
N LEU A 911 -7.73 25.13 7.03
CA LEU A 911 -7.07 26.30 7.63
C LEU A 911 -6.69 26.01 9.09
N GLY A 912 -5.57 26.59 9.55
CA GLY A 912 -5.05 26.44 10.92
C GLY A 912 -4.36 25.10 11.20
N TRP A 913 -4.85 24.00 10.62
CA TRP A 913 -4.18 22.70 10.64
C TRP A 913 -4.20 22.04 9.26
N SER A 914 -3.10 22.14 8.55
CA SER A 914 -2.94 21.74 7.15
C SER A 914 -2.80 20.22 6.96
N GLY A 915 -3.06 19.77 5.73
CA GLY A 915 -2.76 18.44 5.22
C GLY A 915 -1.25 18.22 5.09
N GLY A 916 -0.78 17.09 5.63
CA GLY A 916 0.59 16.60 5.41
C GLY A 916 0.55 15.47 4.39
N ASN A 917 0.44 14.23 4.88
CA ASN A 917 0.34 13.05 4.02
C ASN A 917 -0.83 13.11 3.03
N THR A 918 -1.98 13.64 3.44
CA THR A 918 -3.15 13.77 2.57
C THR A 918 -2.86 14.65 1.34
N THR A 919 -2.13 15.75 1.53
CA THR A 919 -1.65 16.62 0.45
C THR A 919 -0.63 15.90 -0.44
N LEU A 920 0.34 15.19 0.14
CA LEU A 920 1.31 14.39 -0.61
C LEU A 920 0.64 13.27 -1.42
N GLU A 921 -0.43 12.64 -0.92
CA GLU A 921 -1.19 11.62 -1.63
C GLU A 921 -2.06 12.23 -2.73
N ALA A 922 -2.65 13.41 -2.51
CA ALA A 922 -3.39 14.16 -3.53
C ALA A 922 -2.49 14.58 -4.71
N ILE A 923 -1.24 15.00 -4.44
CA ILE A 923 -0.26 15.32 -5.49
C ILE A 923 0.06 14.09 -6.36
N SER A 924 0.17 12.89 -5.77
CA SER A 924 0.38 11.66 -6.55
C SER A 924 -0.78 11.38 -7.52
N CYS A 925 -1.98 11.89 -7.19
CA CYS A 925 -3.18 11.81 -8.04
C CYS A 925 -3.32 13.01 -9.00
N ASN A 926 -2.35 13.94 -9.00
CA ASN A 926 -2.36 15.19 -9.77
C ASN A 926 -3.50 16.15 -9.43
N LEU A 927 -4.04 16.07 -8.20
CA LEU A 927 -5.19 16.85 -7.77
C LEU A 927 -4.74 18.30 -7.41
N PRO A 928 -5.30 19.35 -8.04
CA PRO A 928 -5.03 20.74 -7.68
C PRO A 928 -5.40 21.04 -6.22
N ILE A 929 -4.53 21.74 -5.51
CA ILE A 929 -4.68 21.96 -4.06
C ILE A 929 -4.78 23.44 -3.77
N VAL A 930 -5.80 23.83 -3.00
CA VAL A 930 -5.94 25.20 -2.45
C VAL A 930 -5.53 25.18 -0.98
N THR A 931 -4.64 26.10 -0.59
CA THR A 931 -4.20 26.26 0.80
C THR A 931 -4.12 27.73 1.19
N CYS A 932 -4.30 28.03 2.47
CA CYS A 932 -4.04 29.36 3.05
C CYS A 932 -3.15 29.15 4.29
N PRO A 933 -1.86 29.52 4.25
CA PRO A 933 -0.94 29.27 5.35
C PRO A 933 -1.30 30.11 6.57
N GLY A 934 -1.32 29.46 7.74
CA GLY A 934 -1.48 30.14 9.03
C GLY A 934 -0.16 30.64 9.64
N GLU A 935 -0.25 31.09 10.88
CA GLU A 935 0.89 31.54 11.70
C GLU A 935 1.85 30.41 12.10
N PHE A 936 1.32 29.20 12.34
CA PHE A 936 2.11 28.10 12.90
C PHE A 936 2.43 27.04 11.84
N MET A 937 3.57 26.36 11.96
CA MET A 937 4.02 25.28 11.05
C MET A 937 2.90 24.28 10.70
N ARG A 938 2.13 23.84 11.70
CA ARG A 938 0.99 22.91 11.53
C ARG A 938 -0.07 23.37 10.53
N GLY A 939 -0.19 24.68 10.28
CA GLY A 939 -1.09 25.29 9.29
C GLY A 939 -0.41 25.61 7.96
N ARG A 940 0.80 25.11 7.71
CA ARG A 940 1.67 25.49 6.58
C ARG A 940 2.27 24.30 5.84
N HIS A 941 1.81 23.07 6.11
CA HIS A 941 2.33 21.87 5.46
C HIS A 941 2.08 21.89 3.95
N SER A 942 0.82 22.02 3.51
CA SER A 942 0.49 22.12 2.08
C SER A 942 1.15 23.33 1.42
N TYR A 943 1.28 24.44 2.15
CA TYR A 943 2.03 25.61 1.69
C TYR A 943 3.49 25.23 1.33
N GLY A 944 4.22 24.62 2.26
CA GLY A 944 5.62 24.26 2.02
C GLY A 944 5.78 23.23 0.89
N ILE A 945 4.84 22.28 0.79
CA ILE A 945 4.80 21.28 -0.29
C ILE A 945 4.56 21.95 -1.65
N LEU A 946 3.60 22.86 -1.75
CA LEU A 946 3.29 23.57 -3.00
C LEU A 946 4.41 24.53 -3.41
N GLN A 947 5.07 25.18 -2.46
CA GLN A 947 6.29 25.97 -2.70
C GLN A 947 7.39 25.10 -3.32
N MET A 948 7.65 23.93 -2.74
CA MET A 948 8.64 22.98 -3.27
C MET A 948 8.27 22.46 -4.66
N LEU A 949 6.98 22.24 -4.92
CA LEU A 949 6.44 21.84 -6.22
C LEU A 949 6.53 22.98 -7.26
N GLY A 950 6.58 24.22 -6.81
CA GLY A 950 6.53 25.43 -7.64
C GLY A 950 5.11 25.83 -8.06
N VAL A 951 4.06 25.28 -7.44
CA VAL A 951 2.65 25.59 -7.72
C VAL A 951 2.18 26.62 -6.69
N THR A 952 2.57 27.87 -6.90
CA THR A 952 2.31 28.96 -5.94
C THR A 952 1.00 29.70 -6.21
N GLU A 953 0.40 29.52 -7.38
CA GLU A 953 -0.81 30.19 -7.82
C GLU A 953 -2.08 29.77 -7.06
N THR A 954 -2.02 28.64 -6.36
CA THR A 954 -3.12 28.12 -5.54
C THR A 954 -2.87 28.28 -4.03
N ILE A 955 -1.87 29.10 -3.67
CA ILE A 955 -1.58 29.51 -2.30
C ILE A 955 -2.24 30.87 -2.04
N ALA A 956 -3.30 30.86 -1.24
CA ALA A 956 -3.98 32.08 -0.83
C ALA A 956 -3.23 32.81 0.30
N SER A 957 -3.34 34.13 0.33
CA SER A 957 -2.88 34.99 1.44
C SER A 957 -3.98 35.31 2.46
N SER A 958 -5.24 35.01 2.13
CA SER A 958 -6.41 35.25 2.98
C SER A 958 -7.54 34.26 2.70
N GLU A 959 -8.52 34.18 3.60
CA GLU A 959 -9.72 33.35 3.39
C GLU A 959 -10.52 33.77 2.15
N ALA A 960 -10.57 35.07 1.85
CA ALA A 960 -11.23 35.60 0.67
C ALA A 960 -10.54 35.11 -0.62
N GLU A 961 -9.22 35.22 -0.68
CA GLU A 961 -8.43 34.72 -1.82
C GLU A 961 -8.49 33.19 -1.94
N TYR A 962 -8.58 32.47 -0.81
CA TYR A 962 -8.81 31.02 -0.82
C TYR A 962 -10.12 30.67 -1.54
N ILE A 963 -11.20 31.39 -1.22
CA ILE A 963 -12.50 31.22 -1.90
C ILE A 963 -12.37 31.57 -3.38
N GLU A 964 -11.73 32.68 -3.73
CA GLU A 964 -11.53 33.11 -5.12
C GLU A 964 -10.77 32.06 -5.94
N ILE A 965 -9.66 31.54 -5.41
CA ILE A 965 -8.87 30.47 -6.04
C ILE A 965 -9.71 29.20 -6.20
N ALA A 966 -10.45 28.78 -5.16
CA ALA A 966 -11.28 27.58 -5.23
C ALA A 966 -12.41 27.71 -6.26
N VAL A 967 -13.09 28.86 -6.31
CA VAL A 967 -14.12 29.18 -7.30
C VAL A 967 -13.53 29.19 -8.70
N ARG A 968 -12.37 29.82 -8.87
CA ARG A 968 -11.69 29.92 -10.17
C ARG A 968 -11.24 28.56 -10.67
N LEU A 969 -10.65 27.72 -9.82
CA LEU A 969 -10.33 26.32 -10.16
C LEU A 969 -11.59 25.55 -10.56
N GLY A 970 -12.75 25.89 -9.99
CA GLY A 970 -14.00 25.23 -10.32
C GLY A 970 -14.61 25.63 -11.65
N LEU A 971 -14.56 26.92 -11.99
CA LEU A 971 -15.22 27.48 -13.16
C LEU A 971 -14.31 27.55 -14.40
N GLU A 972 -13.00 27.78 -14.22
CA GLU A 972 -12.03 27.93 -15.31
C GLU A 972 -11.29 26.60 -15.57
N GLN A 973 -11.88 25.74 -16.40
CA GLN A 973 -11.29 24.43 -16.75
C GLN A 973 -9.87 24.55 -17.29
N GLU A 974 -9.59 25.49 -18.20
CA GLU A 974 -8.25 25.69 -18.77
C GLU A 974 -7.21 26.02 -17.69
N TRP A 975 -7.58 26.85 -16.72
CA TRP A 975 -6.68 27.19 -15.61
C TRP A 975 -6.48 25.98 -14.68
N ARG A 976 -7.54 25.23 -14.37
CA ARG A 976 -7.44 23.98 -13.61
C ARG A 976 -6.51 22.97 -14.29
N GLU A 977 -6.65 22.77 -15.60
CA GLU A 977 -5.78 21.89 -16.40
C GLU A 977 -4.33 22.37 -16.42
N SER A 978 -4.10 23.69 -16.50
CA SER A 978 -2.77 24.29 -16.35
C SER A 978 -2.13 23.93 -15.00
N ILE A 979 -2.87 24.01 -13.90
CA ILE A 979 -2.37 23.61 -12.57
C ILE A 979 -2.10 22.10 -12.50
N ILE A 980 -3.00 21.26 -13.03
CA ILE A 980 -2.80 19.79 -13.10
C ILE A 980 -1.50 19.47 -13.87
N ASN A 981 -1.28 20.10 -15.01
CA ASN A 981 -0.07 19.89 -15.82
C ASN A 981 1.18 20.34 -15.08
N LYS A 982 1.11 21.46 -14.35
CA LYS A 982 2.22 21.94 -13.53
C LYS A 982 2.54 20.98 -12.38
N ILE A 983 1.52 20.39 -11.74
CA ILE A 983 1.70 19.33 -10.73
C ILE A 983 2.36 18.10 -11.37
N LYS A 984 1.82 17.57 -12.49
CA LYS A 984 2.36 16.40 -13.21
C LYS A 984 3.85 16.55 -13.56
N GLN A 985 4.23 17.72 -14.06
CA GLN A 985 5.61 18.02 -14.45
C GLN A 985 6.55 18.08 -13.26
N ASN A 986 6.08 18.56 -12.10
CA ASN A 986 6.92 18.87 -10.96
C ASN A 986 6.84 17.87 -9.80
N GLN A 987 5.87 16.94 -9.78
CA GLN A 987 5.60 16.08 -8.62
C GLN A 987 6.82 15.27 -8.13
N LYS A 988 7.74 14.91 -9.02
CA LYS A 988 8.99 14.23 -8.64
C LYS A 988 9.87 15.05 -7.69
N ARG A 989 9.70 16.38 -7.63
CA ARG A 989 10.46 17.26 -6.74
C ARG A 989 10.17 17.02 -5.27
N VAL A 990 8.95 16.60 -4.91
CA VAL A 990 8.53 16.47 -3.49
C VAL A 990 8.71 15.06 -2.91
N TYR A 991 9.04 14.07 -3.75
CA TYR A 991 9.21 12.67 -3.32
C TYR A 991 10.68 12.24 -3.34
N GLU A 992 11.05 11.41 -2.38
CA GLU A 992 12.41 10.84 -2.20
C GLU A 992 13.51 11.93 -2.17
N ASP A 993 13.20 13.13 -1.68
CA ASP A 993 14.18 14.21 -1.49
C ASP A 993 15.17 13.87 -0.37
N GLN A 994 16.41 13.59 -0.75
CA GLN A 994 17.49 13.26 0.18
C GLN A 994 18.22 14.50 0.70
N THR A 995 17.93 15.69 0.18
CA THR A 995 18.57 16.95 0.60
C THR A 995 18.41 17.18 2.11
N CYS A 996 17.22 16.91 2.65
CA CYS A 996 16.97 17.05 4.07
C CYS A 996 17.74 16.03 4.93
N VAL A 997 18.03 14.83 4.39
CA VAL A 997 18.76 13.78 5.09
C VAL A 997 20.22 14.18 5.23
N VAL A 998 20.84 14.68 4.17
CA VAL A 998 22.22 15.21 4.20
C VAL A 998 22.33 16.36 5.21
N ALA A 999 21.40 17.31 5.19
CA ALA A 999 21.40 18.41 6.16
C ALA A 999 21.18 17.95 7.62
N LEU A 1000 20.38 16.90 7.82
CA LEU A 1000 20.18 16.29 9.13
C LEU A 1000 21.48 15.64 9.65
N GLU A 1001 22.23 14.98 8.78
CA GLU A 1001 23.53 14.38 9.10
C GLU A 1001 24.58 15.44 9.45
N GLU A 1002 24.67 16.51 8.65
CA GLU A 1002 25.54 17.67 8.93
C GLU A 1002 25.17 18.31 10.27
N PHE A 1003 23.88 18.46 10.56
CA PHE A 1003 23.40 18.91 11.85
C PHE A 1003 23.90 17.99 12.97
N TYR A 1004 23.70 16.67 12.86
CA TYR A 1004 24.14 15.69 13.86
C TYR A 1004 25.64 15.76 14.12
N GLN A 1005 26.46 15.81 13.07
CA GLN A 1005 27.91 15.94 13.18
C GLN A 1005 28.31 17.22 13.90
N ARG A 1006 27.69 18.34 13.53
CA ARG A 1006 27.99 19.65 14.13
C ARG A 1006 27.63 19.68 15.62
N VAL A 1007 26.42 19.26 16.00
CA VAL A 1007 26.00 19.35 17.41
C VAL A 1007 26.77 18.40 18.32
N VAL A 1008 27.15 17.21 17.82
CA VAL A 1008 28.02 16.30 18.56
C VAL A 1008 29.41 16.91 18.76
N HIS A 1009 29.97 17.55 17.72
CA HIS A 1009 31.25 18.23 17.82
C HIS A 1009 31.23 19.42 18.80
N GLU A 1010 30.20 20.27 18.72
CA GLU A 1010 29.98 21.39 19.65
C GLU A 1010 29.87 20.91 21.11
N HIS A 1011 29.15 19.81 21.34
CA HIS A 1011 28.97 19.25 22.68
C HIS A 1011 30.28 18.67 23.25
N LEU A 1012 31.11 18.04 22.42
CA LEU A 1012 32.44 17.59 22.85
C LEU A 1012 33.32 18.76 23.27
N ILE A 1013 33.36 19.85 22.48
CA ILE A 1013 34.18 21.03 22.80
C ILE A 1013 33.75 21.65 24.14
N ASN A 1014 32.44 21.81 24.36
CA ASN A 1014 31.92 22.43 25.60
C ASN A 1014 32.02 21.52 26.84
N SER A 1015 32.38 20.24 26.68
CA SER A 1015 32.52 19.27 27.78
C SER A 1015 33.94 19.22 28.37
N TYR A 1016 34.93 19.79 27.65
CA TYR A 1016 36.31 20.03 28.08
C TYR A 1016 36.43 21.42 28.71
#